data_AF-A0A556C9S3-F1
#
_entry.id   AF-A0A556C9S3-F1
#
_cell.length_a   1.000
_cell.length_b   1.000
_cell.length_c   1.000
_cell.angle_alpha   90.00
_cell.angle_beta   90.00
_cell.angle_gamma   90.00
#
_symmetry.space_group_name_H-M   'P 1'
#
loop_
_entity.id
_entity.type
_entity.pdbx_description
1 polymer ?
#
loop_
_entity_poly.entity_id
_entity_poly.type
_entity_poly.pdbx_seq_one_letter_code
_entity_poly.pdbx_strand_id
1 'polypeptide(L)'
;MRTPSLSVRMLLGLFVIALLVLGMPQVTQAAPTRGMDGKSASEAEAASAGKGPIFIGVSGFSFEDLDPRTTPNLWRMMQTGQIGTITPRSVRATSCPVDGWLGVGSGRRAADEPREQCREPAPPLDGWVADWDVYAQVARSDNYDAGLGDLAESVPDIAAFGPGAAIAAADHRGKLDDWSPIGDNLAQKANRASLNGELTLVDLGDTTSDGYSLKALDKHVGEILAAAGWVDGDDPERLTAGTSPIIFSSIADGSGKNSSMQSTMMLRPGGTAGLLSSSSTRQPGLIQVPDIAPTLVELSDGQAMHNAAGAPMANQNADSSWESRYQAVLDRQVAVKTQNELSTWFFPVVASLMVGLLVLAWFLRKNHRTLVHSGAYRLGIVFAAMPVSTYLVNTVPWERATNPDIAMLGALAGWALILGAIALLGPWRGYKLGPVLFVSVVTVLVLAYDVITGSQLQMSTLLGEPLLIASRFYGIGNSALALYCCALLLAVAGFASLTTRPIMRILIVTVPILVSSVILAAPGLGTKFGSVPTLIIGVAYLVLAAAGIRFSLKRMGLTVGIAGFVMLAVLFIDWLRPADQRTHFGRFFDSIISGEALSVLARKIGMNIDILTQSWMTLVLPLVIIGVFWLALEPQRFSLQGMTEAYHRIPLLRAGMISLAILLGVGTIINDSGIVVPAVGILFLVPVLVHLETFETKQTADSGAQTECSSPA
;
A
#
# COMPACT_ATOMS: atom_id res chain seq x y z
N MET A 1 34.63 29.64 -2.98
CA MET A 1 34.10 28.61 -2.07
C MET A 1 33.83 29.26 -0.73
N ARG A 2 32.57 29.40 -0.31
CA ARG A 2 32.22 29.74 1.09
C ARG A 2 31.78 28.45 1.75
N THR A 3 32.45 28.04 2.81
CA THR A 3 32.00 26.95 3.69
C THR A 3 30.58 27.29 4.17
N PRO A 4 29.61 26.36 4.10
CA PRO A 4 28.28 26.63 4.67
C PRO A 4 28.46 26.90 6.17
N SER A 5 27.89 28.02 6.64
CA SER A 5 27.99 28.40 8.05
C SER A 5 27.31 27.32 8.92
N LEU A 6 27.84 27.13 10.13
CA LEU A 6 27.35 26.22 11.16
C LEU A 6 25.81 26.29 11.33
N SER A 7 25.24 27.48 11.11
CA SER A 7 23.83 27.81 11.12
C SER A 7 22.98 26.97 10.14
N VAL A 8 23.50 26.64 8.96
CA VAL A 8 22.77 25.87 7.94
C VAL A 8 22.64 24.41 8.34
N ARG A 9 23.67 23.82 8.95
CA ARG A 9 23.63 22.45 9.49
C ARG A 9 22.67 22.35 10.66
N MET A 10 22.62 23.38 11.50
CA MET A 10 21.76 23.45 12.67
C MET A 10 20.28 23.63 12.28
N LEU A 11 19.99 24.46 11.26
CA LEU A 11 18.64 24.61 10.69
C LEU A 11 18.17 23.36 9.96
N LEU A 12 19.05 22.66 9.24
CA LEU A 12 18.72 21.37 8.62
C LEU A 12 18.43 20.31 9.68
N GLY A 13 19.23 20.29 10.76
CA GLY A 13 18.99 19.43 11.92
C GLY A 13 17.67 19.74 12.61
N LEU A 14 17.37 21.01 12.91
CA LEU A 14 16.12 21.45 13.53
C LEU A 14 14.89 21.21 12.65
N PHE A 15 14.99 21.37 11.33
CA PHE A 15 13.90 21.12 10.40
C PHE A 15 13.62 19.63 10.21
N VAL A 16 14.68 18.80 10.12
CA VAL A 16 14.56 17.34 10.11
C VAL A 16 13.98 16.85 11.44
N ILE A 17 14.41 17.42 12.58
CA ILE A 17 13.82 17.12 13.89
C ILE A 17 12.35 17.58 13.95
N ALA A 18 12.00 18.74 13.42
CA ALA A 18 10.60 19.21 13.40
C ALA A 18 9.70 18.31 12.53
N LEU A 19 10.19 17.84 11.37
CA LEU A 19 9.47 16.85 10.54
C LEU A 19 9.38 15.47 11.22
N LEU A 20 10.44 15.04 11.92
CA LEU A 20 10.47 13.80 12.69
C LEU A 20 9.53 13.85 13.92
N VAL A 21 9.38 15.03 14.54
CA VAL A 21 8.54 15.26 15.73
C VAL A 21 7.07 15.47 15.34
N LEU A 22 6.79 16.19 14.25
CA LEU A 22 5.43 16.37 13.73
C LEU A 22 4.87 15.11 13.04
N GLY A 23 5.73 14.21 12.57
CA GLY A 23 5.35 12.91 12.01
C GLY A 23 5.21 11.80 13.06
N MET A 24 5.55 12.04 14.34
CA MET A 24 5.38 11.01 15.35
C MET A 24 3.88 10.71 15.47
N PRO A 25 3.44 9.45 15.30
CA PRO A 25 2.13 9.09 15.82
C PRO A 25 2.11 9.51 17.29
N GLN A 26 0.98 10.01 17.76
CA GLN A 26 0.72 10.12 19.19
C GLN A 26 0.95 8.71 19.75
N VAL A 27 2.16 8.45 20.27
CA VAL A 27 2.42 7.28 21.09
C VAL A 27 1.62 7.56 22.35
N THR A 28 0.37 7.11 22.35
CA THR A 28 -0.33 6.82 23.60
C THR A 28 0.58 5.84 24.31
N GLN A 29 1.36 6.34 25.27
CA GLN A 29 2.07 5.51 26.21
C GLN A 29 1.04 4.56 26.79
N ALA A 30 1.19 3.26 26.51
CA ALA A 30 0.48 2.23 27.23
C ALA A 30 0.77 2.46 28.71
N ALA A 31 -0.23 2.94 29.43
CA ALA A 31 -0.16 2.99 30.88
C ALA A 31 0.03 1.55 31.38
N PRO A 32 0.84 1.32 32.42
CA PRO A 32 0.92 0.00 33.03
C PRO A 32 -0.49 -0.38 33.49
N THR A 33 -0.95 -1.54 33.00
CA THR A 33 -2.22 -2.16 33.35
C THR A 33 -2.40 -2.16 34.87
N ARG A 34 -3.28 -1.28 35.37
CA ARG A 34 -3.78 -1.41 36.74
C ARG A 34 -4.77 -2.56 36.72
N GLY A 35 -4.31 -3.70 37.25
CA GLY A 35 -5.15 -4.88 37.47
C GLY A 35 -6.34 -4.55 38.37
N MET A 36 -7.48 -4.33 37.75
CA MET A 36 -8.81 -4.62 38.28
C MET A 36 -9.56 -5.34 37.16
N ASP A 37 -10.25 -6.42 37.50
CA ASP A 37 -11.03 -7.34 36.62
C ASP A 37 -10.33 -8.63 36.12
N GLY A 38 -9.28 -9.10 36.81
CA GLY A 38 -8.67 -10.42 36.50
C GLY A 38 -9.54 -11.65 36.83
N LYS A 39 -10.61 -11.50 37.62
CA LYS A 39 -11.50 -12.62 37.99
C LYS A 39 -12.62 -12.86 36.96
N SER A 40 -13.26 -11.81 36.45
CA SER A 40 -14.37 -11.94 35.49
C SER A 40 -13.90 -12.38 34.10
N ALA A 41 -12.73 -11.91 33.65
CA ALA A 41 -12.13 -12.35 32.39
C ALA A 41 -11.75 -13.85 32.44
N SER A 42 -11.15 -14.30 33.55
CA SER A 42 -10.79 -15.70 33.77
C SER A 42 -12.01 -16.61 33.87
N GLU A 43 -13.11 -16.15 34.47
CA GLU A 43 -14.37 -16.90 34.55
C GLU A 43 -15.08 -17.00 33.18
N ALA A 44 -15.07 -15.93 32.38
CA ALA A 44 -15.63 -15.93 31.03
C ALA A 44 -14.81 -16.78 30.05
N GLU A 45 -13.48 -16.74 30.16
CA GLU A 45 -12.58 -17.57 29.35
C GLU A 45 -12.76 -19.06 29.69
N ALA A 46 -12.87 -19.39 30.98
CA ALA A 46 -13.23 -20.75 31.42
C ALA A 46 -14.65 -21.17 30.97
N ALA A 47 -15.61 -20.25 30.92
CA ALA A 47 -16.97 -20.53 30.44
C ALA A 47 -17.04 -20.76 28.92
N SER A 48 -16.01 -20.33 28.17
CA SER A 48 -15.87 -20.57 26.73
C SER A 48 -15.06 -21.82 26.37
N ALA A 49 -14.39 -22.44 27.36
CA ALA A 49 -13.57 -23.61 27.14
C ALA A 49 -14.37 -24.77 26.54
N GLY A 50 -13.85 -25.33 25.44
CA GLY A 50 -14.48 -26.44 24.72
C GLY A 50 -15.67 -26.04 23.85
N LYS A 51 -15.94 -24.73 23.65
CA LYS A 51 -16.99 -24.24 22.75
C LYS A 51 -16.37 -23.72 21.46
N GLY A 52 -16.93 -24.15 20.32
CA GLY A 52 -16.48 -23.71 19.01
C GLY A 52 -16.93 -22.29 18.67
N PRO A 53 -16.17 -21.54 17.87
CA PRO A 53 -16.54 -20.18 17.47
C PRO A 53 -17.68 -20.18 16.44
N ILE A 54 -18.47 -19.10 16.43
CA ILE A 54 -19.51 -18.86 15.44
C ILE A 54 -19.07 -17.74 14.50
N PHE A 55 -18.93 -18.06 13.22
CA PHE A 55 -18.65 -17.11 12.15
C PHE A 55 -19.92 -16.80 11.35
N ILE A 56 -20.27 -15.53 11.28
CA ILE A 56 -21.39 -15.00 10.50
C ILE A 56 -20.82 -14.22 9.32
N GLY A 57 -20.91 -14.80 8.13
CA GLY A 57 -20.48 -14.21 6.87
C GLY A 57 -21.64 -13.56 6.12
N VAL A 58 -21.37 -12.38 5.55
CA VAL A 58 -22.23 -11.69 4.57
C VAL A 58 -21.39 -11.09 3.44
N SER A 59 -22.01 -10.61 2.38
CA SER A 59 -21.35 -9.78 1.35
C SER A 59 -21.97 -8.39 1.29
N GLY A 60 -21.17 -7.37 0.98
CA GLY A 60 -21.64 -6.00 0.72
C GLY A 60 -22.02 -5.14 1.93
N PHE A 61 -21.74 -5.58 3.16
CA PHE A 61 -22.10 -4.86 4.38
C PHE A 61 -20.94 -3.98 4.85
N SER A 62 -21.18 -2.67 4.85
CA SER A 62 -20.22 -1.62 5.22
C SER A 62 -20.56 -0.99 6.57
N PHE A 63 -19.66 -0.19 7.14
CA PHE A 63 -19.98 0.60 8.34
C PHE A 63 -21.03 1.71 8.08
N GLU A 64 -21.32 2.09 6.83
CA GLU A 64 -22.44 3.00 6.52
C GLU A 64 -23.81 2.33 6.78
N ASP A 65 -23.87 1.00 6.80
CA ASP A 65 -25.07 0.20 7.07
C ASP A 65 -25.35 0.00 8.58
N LEU A 66 -24.43 0.45 9.44
CA LEU A 66 -24.61 0.46 10.88
C LEU A 66 -25.48 1.64 11.30
N ASP A 67 -26.65 1.33 11.82
CA ASP A 67 -27.64 2.30 12.25
C ASP A 67 -28.35 1.81 13.52
N PRO A 68 -28.45 2.63 14.59
CA PRO A 68 -29.09 2.24 15.84
C PRO A 68 -30.55 1.78 15.73
N ARG A 69 -31.23 2.07 14.61
CA ARG A 69 -32.65 1.72 14.40
C ARG A 69 -32.85 0.57 13.42
N THR A 70 -32.00 0.48 12.40
CA THR A 70 -32.10 -0.50 11.31
C THR A 70 -31.29 -1.75 11.61
N THR A 71 -30.12 -1.58 12.22
CA THR A 71 -29.20 -2.66 12.60
C THR A 71 -28.79 -2.56 14.09
N PRO A 72 -29.76 -2.53 15.04
CA PRO A 72 -29.49 -2.32 16.46
C PRO A 72 -28.60 -3.40 17.11
N ASN A 73 -28.64 -4.66 16.67
CA ASN A 73 -27.79 -5.71 17.23
C ASN A 73 -26.33 -5.54 16.81
N LEU A 74 -26.10 -5.28 15.52
CA LEU A 74 -24.78 -4.98 14.97
C LEU A 74 -24.23 -3.66 15.51
N TRP A 75 -25.08 -2.65 15.72
CA TRP A 75 -24.69 -1.40 16.38
C TRP A 75 -24.13 -1.65 17.79
N ARG A 76 -24.78 -2.50 18.58
CA ARG A 76 -24.30 -2.86 19.92
C ARG A 76 -23.03 -3.72 19.90
N MET A 77 -22.93 -4.63 18.93
CA MET A 77 -21.71 -5.41 18.70
C MET A 77 -20.53 -4.48 18.38
N MET A 78 -20.74 -3.44 17.57
CA MET A 78 -19.72 -2.43 17.28
C MET A 78 -19.29 -1.66 18.53
N GLN A 79 -20.24 -1.29 19.40
CA GLN A 79 -19.96 -0.52 20.61
C GLN A 79 -19.13 -1.28 21.65
N THR A 80 -19.35 -2.60 21.77
CA THR A 80 -18.80 -3.43 22.85
C THR A 80 -17.69 -4.36 22.40
N GLY A 81 -17.67 -4.73 21.13
CA GLY A 81 -16.72 -5.68 20.58
C GLY A 81 -15.44 -5.05 20.05
N GLN A 82 -14.66 -5.92 19.43
CA GLN A 82 -13.52 -5.55 18.61
C GLN A 82 -14.02 -5.26 17.21
N ILE A 83 -13.60 -4.14 16.61
CA ILE A 83 -14.10 -3.72 15.30
C ILE A 83 -12.97 -3.44 14.34
N GLY A 84 -13.21 -3.66 13.06
CA GLY A 84 -12.24 -3.37 12.01
C GLY A 84 -12.89 -3.21 10.67
N THR A 85 -12.21 -2.48 9.81
CA THR A 85 -12.51 -2.47 8.38
C THR A 85 -11.82 -3.68 7.74
N ILE A 86 -12.51 -4.37 6.83
CA ILE A 86 -11.94 -5.49 6.08
C ILE A 86 -11.84 -5.17 4.59
N THR A 87 -10.69 -5.45 3.99
CA THR A 87 -10.54 -5.37 2.53
C THR A 87 -11.14 -6.63 1.89
N PRO A 88 -12.14 -6.50 1.01
CA PRO A 88 -12.77 -7.64 0.35
C PRO A 88 -11.95 -8.16 -0.84
N ARG A 89 -10.78 -7.56 -1.11
CA ARG A 89 -9.94 -7.86 -2.26
C ARG A 89 -9.57 -9.35 -2.33
N SER A 90 -10.18 -10.03 -3.30
CA SER A 90 -9.81 -11.39 -3.71
C SER A 90 -8.85 -11.36 -4.92
N VAL A 91 -8.96 -12.29 -5.87
CA VAL A 91 -8.17 -12.38 -7.10
C VAL A 91 -8.44 -11.19 -8.02
N ARG A 92 -9.68 -10.68 -8.04
CA ARG A 92 -10.17 -9.57 -8.90
C ARG A 92 -10.46 -8.29 -8.13
N ALA A 93 -10.48 -7.16 -8.86
CA ALA A 93 -10.59 -5.82 -8.28
C ALA A 93 -11.90 -5.62 -7.49
N THR A 94 -12.95 -6.35 -7.88
CA THR A 94 -14.18 -6.58 -7.14
C THR A 94 -14.26 -8.05 -6.75
N SER A 95 -15.03 -8.36 -5.72
CA SER A 95 -15.18 -9.71 -5.18
C SER A 95 -16.64 -10.11 -5.08
N CYS A 96 -16.95 -11.29 -5.61
CA CYS A 96 -18.28 -11.90 -5.51
C CYS A 96 -18.42 -12.72 -4.21
N PRO A 97 -19.64 -13.05 -3.77
CA PRO A 97 -19.85 -13.85 -2.55
C PRO A 97 -19.07 -15.17 -2.54
N VAL A 98 -19.03 -15.89 -3.67
CA VAL A 98 -18.23 -17.12 -3.83
C VAL A 98 -16.73 -16.86 -3.59
N ASP A 99 -16.19 -15.75 -4.10
CA ASP A 99 -14.77 -15.39 -3.91
C ASP A 99 -14.46 -15.15 -2.42
N GLY A 100 -15.38 -14.51 -1.70
CA GLY A 100 -15.26 -14.28 -0.26
C GLY A 100 -15.22 -15.60 0.52
N TRP A 101 -16.17 -16.51 0.26
CA TRP A 101 -16.24 -17.81 0.94
C TRP A 101 -15.06 -18.74 0.59
N LEU A 102 -14.60 -18.75 -0.66
CA LEU A 102 -13.36 -19.44 -1.05
C LEU A 102 -12.15 -18.84 -0.31
N GLY A 103 -12.13 -17.53 -0.10
CA GLY A 103 -11.08 -16.85 0.65
C GLY A 103 -11.08 -17.22 2.14
N VAL A 104 -12.26 -17.35 2.74
CA VAL A 104 -12.43 -17.84 4.12
C VAL A 104 -11.99 -19.30 4.24
N GLY A 105 -12.39 -20.17 3.31
CA GLY A 105 -12.05 -21.61 3.37
C GLY A 105 -10.58 -21.92 3.10
N SER A 106 -9.86 -21.06 2.36
CA SER A 106 -8.45 -21.28 1.99
C SER A 106 -7.45 -20.47 2.80
N GLY A 107 -7.89 -19.45 3.56
CA GLY A 107 -6.98 -18.50 4.22
C GLY A 107 -6.09 -17.73 3.24
N ARG A 108 -6.48 -17.65 1.97
CA ARG A 108 -5.75 -17.00 0.86
C ARG A 108 -6.75 -16.37 -0.11
N ARG A 109 -6.26 -15.62 -1.10
CA ARG A 109 -7.14 -15.09 -2.15
C ARG A 109 -7.52 -16.21 -3.11
N ALA A 110 -8.82 -16.45 -3.27
CA ALA A 110 -9.38 -17.45 -4.15
C ALA A 110 -10.68 -16.92 -4.78
N ALA A 111 -11.00 -17.33 -5.99
CA ALA A 111 -12.13 -16.78 -6.72
C ALA A 111 -12.76 -17.82 -7.65
N ASP A 112 -14.02 -17.58 -8.04
CA ASP A 112 -14.72 -18.31 -9.11
C ASP A 112 -14.09 -18.01 -10.47
N GLU A 113 -14.57 -18.57 -11.58
CA GLU A 113 -14.21 -18.12 -12.93
C GLU A 113 -14.67 -16.65 -13.18
N PRO A 114 -14.03 -15.91 -14.10
CA PRO A 114 -14.46 -14.55 -14.42
C PRO A 114 -15.87 -14.51 -15.03
N ARG A 115 -16.76 -13.68 -14.48
CA ARG A 115 -18.14 -13.51 -14.94
C ARG A 115 -18.57 -12.04 -14.92
N GLU A 116 -19.51 -11.67 -15.79
CA GLU A 116 -20.11 -10.32 -15.77
C GLU A 116 -21.01 -10.09 -14.54
N GLN A 117 -21.68 -11.15 -14.10
CA GLN A 117 -22.54 -11.16 -12.93
C GLN A 117 -22.01 -12.19 -11.94
N CYS A 118 -22.04 -11.84 -10.66
CA CYS A 118 -21.61 -12.75 -9.60
C CYS A 118 -22.44 -14.03 -9.63
N ARG A 119 -21.76 -15.17 -9.51
CA ARG A 119 -22.44 -16.45 -9.23
C ARG A 119 -22.96 -16.39 -7.79
N GLU A 120 -24.23 -16.69 -7.60
CA GLU A 120 -24.79 -16.90 -6.26
C GLU A 120 -24.32 -18.25 -5.71
N PRO A 121 -23.89 -18.34 -4.44
CA PRO A 121 -23.62 -19.61 -3.80
C PRO A 121 -24.85 -20.53 -3.84
N ALA A 122 -24.67 -21.77 -4.29
CA ALA A 122 -25.74 -22.75 -4.36
C ALA A 122 -25.70 -23.74 -3.18
N PRO A 123 -26.85 -24.28 -2.73
CA PRO A 123 -26.87 -25.36 -1.75
C PRO A 123 -26.07 -26.59 -2.24
N PRO A 124 -25.38 -27.31 -1.35
CA PRO A 124 -24.69 -28.54 -1.72
C PRO A 124 -25.69 -29.65 -2.11
N LEU A 125 -25.27 -30.51 -3.04
CA LEU A 125 -26.04 -31.67 -3.51
C LEU A 125 -25.45 -32.94 -2.91
N ASP A 126 -26.20 -33.65 -2.07
CA ASP A 126 -25.75 -34.86 -1.36
C ASP A 126 -24.40 -34.69 -0.64
N GLY A 127 -24.19 -33.53 -0.03
CA GLY A 127 -22.94 -33.19 0.68
C GLY A 127 -21.78 -32.77 -0.24
N TRP A 128 -22.05 -32.43 -1.49
CA TRP A 128 -21.05 -31.90 -2.43
C TRP A 128 -21.35 -30.45 -2.80
N VAL A 129 -20.34 -29.59 -2.68
CA VAL A 129 -20.41 -28.20 -3.12
C VAL A 129 -20.53 -28.14 -4.63
N ALA A 130 -21.52 -27.39 -5.12
CA ALA A 130 -21.71 -27.17 -6.55
C ALA A 130 -20.50 -26.45 -7.16
N ASP A 131 -20.12 -26.82 -8.38
CA ASP A 131 -19.05 -26.19 -9.16
C ASP A 131 -17.64 -26.22 -8.51
N TRP A 132 -17.41 -27.11 -7.54
CA TRP A 132 -16.11 -27.21 -6.85
C TRP A 132 -14.94 -27.47 -7.80
N ASP A 133 -15.17 -28.24 -8.86
CA ASP A 133 -14.17 -28.52 -9.90
C ASP A 133 -13.75 -27.26 -10.65
N VAL A 134 -14.69 -26.35 -10.92
CA VAL A 134 -14.42 -25.03 -11.49
C VAL A 134 -13.57 -24.19 -10.54
N TYR A 135 -13.96 -24.11 -9.26
CA TYR A 135 -13.21 -23.35 -8.26
C TYR A 135 -11.78 -23.89 -8.10
N ALA A 136 -11.63 -25.21 -8.01
CA ALA A 136 -10.34 -25.87 -7.90
C ALA A 136 -9.49 -25.71 -9.17
N GLN A 137 -10.09 -25.64 -10.35
CA GLN A 137 -9.38 -25.33 -11.59
C GLN A 137 -8.85 -23.89 -11.59
N VAL A 138 -9.69 -22.91 -11.22
CA VAL A 138 -9.32 -21.50 -11.15
C VAL A 138 -8.22 -21.29 -10.12
N ALA A 139 -8.38 -21.81 -8.90
CA ALA A 139 -7.39 -21.72 -7.82
C ALA A 139 -6.01 -22.26 -8.24
N ARG A 140 -5.96 -23.38 -8.98
CA ARG A 140 -4.71 -23.94 -9.53
C ARG A 140 -4.10 -23.11 -10.66
N SER A 141 -4.93 -22.40 -11.41
CA SER A 141 -4.48 -21.55 -12.52
C SER A 141 -4.02 -20.15 -12.07
N ASP A 142 -4.50 -19.71 -10.91
CA ASP A 142 -4.18 -18.42 -10.32
C ASP A 142 -2.83 -18.42 -9.59
N ASN A 143 -2.34 -17.22 -9.28
CA ASN A 143 -1.01 -17.02 -8.70
C ASN A 143 -0.99 -16.92 -7.18
N TYR A 144 -2.15 -17.18 -6.57
CA TYR A 144 -2.33 -17.05 -5.15
C TYR A 144 -2.11 -18.37 -4.42
N ASP A 145 -2.02 -19.51 -5.11
CA ASP A 145 -1.73 -20.83 -4.49
C ASP A 145 -2.72 -21.15 -3.35
N ALA A 146 -4.01 -20.98 -3.63
CA ALA A 146 -5.06 -21.19 -2.65
C ALA A 146 -5.36 -22.69 -2.47
N GLY A 147 -5.13 -23.20 -1.26
CA GLY A 147 -5.55 -24.54 -0.86
C GLY A 147 -7.03 -24.55 -0.51
N LEU A 148 -7.87 -24.94 -1.47
CA LEU A 148 -9.31 -25.07 -1.20
C LEU A 148 -9.54 -26.24 -0.23
N GLY A 149 -10.24 -25.98 0.86
CA GLY A 149 -10.48 -26.95 1.94
C GLY A 149 -9.45 -26.94 3.07
N ASP A 150 -8.44 -26.06 3.03
CA ASP A 150 -7.42 -25.94 4.08
C ASP A 150 -8.05 -25.66 5.46
N LEU A 151 -9.14 -24.90 5.53
CA LEU A 151 -9.86 -24.64 6.78
C LEU A 151 -10.43 -25.93 7.38
N ALA A 152 -11.09 -26.77 6.58
CA ALA A 152 -11.69 -28.03 7.03
C ALA A 152 -10.65 -29.02 7.56
N GLU A 153 -9.46 -29.06 6.96
CA GLU A 153 -8.36 -29.90 7.45
C GLU A 153 -7.69 -29.34 8.72
N SER A 154 -7.84 -28.04 8.97
CA SER A 154 -7.17 -27.35 10.07
C SER A 154 -8.00 -27.30 11.35
N VAL A 155 -9.29 -27.65 11.32
CA VAL A 155 -10.18 -27.66 12.49
C VAL A 155 -10.79 -29.05 12.70
N PRO A 156 -11.25 -29.39 13.92
CA PRO A 156 -11.77 -30.73 14.20
C PRO A 156 -13.06 -31.05 13.45
N ASP A 157 -14.08 -30.19 13.59
CA ASP A 157 -15.42 -30.37 13.05
C ASP A 157 -16.02 -29.01 12.64
N ILE A 158 -16.82 -28.99 11.57
CA ILE A 158 -17.50 -27.79 11.05
C ILE A 158 -19.00 -28.06 10.86
N ALA A 159 -19.83 -27.18 11.41
CA ALA A 159 -21.25 -27.10 11.11
C ALA A 159 -21.54 -25.90 10.20
N ALA A 160 -22.05 -26.15 8.99
CA ALA A 160 -22.29 -25.12 8.00
C ALA A 160 -23.78 -24.79 7.82
N PHE A 161 -24.12 -23.50 7.82
CA PHE A 161 -25.47 -23.01 7.63
C PHE A 161 -25.54 -22.06 6.44
N GLY A 162 -26.31 -22.43 5.42
CA GLY A 162 -26.43 -21.65 4.18
C GLY A 162 -25.40 -22.01 3.11
N PRO A 163 -25.61 -21.58 1.85
CA PRO A 163 -24.88 -22.09 0.71
C PRO A 163 -23.41 -21.64 0.66
N GLY A 164 -23.10 -20.39 1.01
CA GLY A 164 -21.72 -19.90 1.05
C GLY A 164 -20.89 -20.56 2.16
N ALA A 165 -21.50 -20.82 3.32
CA ALA A 165 -20.85 -21.54 4.41
C ALA A 165 -20.43 -22.95 3.98
N ALA A 166 -21.18 -23.59 3.08
CA ALA A 166 -20.81 -24.89 2.52
C ALA A 166 -19.49 -24.85 1.73
N ILE A 167 -19.24 -23.75 1.00
CA ILE A 167 -18.01 -23.56 0.21
C ILE A 167 -16.78 -23.51 1.13
N ALA A 168 -16.87 -22.79 2.26
CA ALA A 168 -15.74 -22.70 3.20
C ALA A 168 -15.57 -23.96 4.07
N ALA A 169 -16.65 -24.70 4.32
CA ALA A 169 -16.65 -25.92 5.14
C ALA A 169 -16.18 -27.17 4.39
N ALA A 170 -16.15 -27.15 3.07
CA ALA A 170 -15.83 -28.32 2.27
C ALA A 170 -14.35 -28.73 2.37
N ASP A 171 -14.09 -30.04 2.32
CA ASP A 171 -12.76 -30.62 2.22
C ASP A 171 -12.11 -30.34 0.85
N HIS A 172 -10.87 -30.80 0.65
CA HIS A 172 -10.16 -30.63 -0.63
C HIS A 172 -10.88 -31.18 -1.86
N ARG A 173 -11.83 -32.10 -1.67
CA ARG A 173 -12.61 -32.72 -2.75
C ARG A 173 -13.93 -31.97 -3.00
N GLY A 174 -14.29 -31.02 -2.15
CA GLY A 174 -15.56 -30.29 -2.22
C GLY A 174 -16.68 -30.97 -1.46
N LYS A 175 -16.36 -31.88 -0.53
CA LYS A 175 -17.34 -32.61 0.27
C LYS A 175 -17.44 -32.02 1.68
N LEU A 176 -18.65 -31.95 2.23
CA LEU A 176 -18.91 -31.62 3.64
C LEU A 176 -19.94 -32.57 4.24
N ASP A 177 -19.84 -32.80 5.55
CA ASP A 177 -20.67 -33.79 6.25
C ASP A 177 -21.83 -33.16 7.03
N ASP A 178 -21.67 -31.99 7.67
CA ASP A 178 -22.73 -31.28 8.40
C ASP A 178 -23.10 -29.93 7.75
N TRP A 179 -24.24 -29.94 7.03
CA TRP A 179 -24.81 -28.76 6.40
C TRP A 179 -26.32 -28.65 6.65
N SER A 180 -26.79 -27.43 6.89
CA SER A 180 -28.21 -27.10 6.98
C SER A 180 -28.54 -25.82 6.20
N PRO A 181 -29.74 -25.71 5.60
CA PRO A 181 -30.21 -24.43 5.07
C PRO A 181 -30.50 -23.43 6.20
N ILE A 182 -30.49 -22.14 5.86
CA ILE A 182 -30.97 -21.07 6.76
C ILE A 182 -32.47 -21.26 6.99
N GLY A 183 -32.91 -21.17 8.25
CA GLY A 183 -34.32 -21.29 8.63
C GLY A 183 -34.58 -20.86 10.07
N ASP A 184 -35.83 -20.94 10.52
CA ASP A 184 -36.31 -20.32 11.78
C ASP A 184 -35.59 -20.77 13.06
N ASN A 185 -34.93 -21.94 13.05
CA ASN A 185 -34.18 -22.47 14.18
C ASN A 185 -32.65 -22.28 14.06
N LEU A 186 -32.19 -21.37 13.19
CA LEU A 186 -30.78 -21.14 12.93
C LEU A 186 -29.99 -20.88 14.21
N ALA A 187 -30.45 -19.95 15.05
CA ALA A 187 -29.74 -19.54 16.25
C ALA A 187 -29.56 -20.69 17.25
N GLN A 188 -30.58 -21.53 17.45
CA GLN A 188 -30.50 -22.67 18.38
C GLN A 188 -29.59 -23.77 17.83
N LYS A 189 -29.60 -24.01 16.51
CA LYS A 189 -28.71 -24.99 15.87
C LYS A 189 -27.25 -24.52 15.91
N ALA A 190 -27.00 -23.26 15.53
CA ALA A 190 -25.67 -22.65 15.57
C ALA A 190 -25.08 -22.67 16.99
N ASN A 191 -25.87 -22.30 18.00
CA ASN A 191 -25.42 -22.38 19.38
C ASN A 191 -25.17 -23.82 19.84
N ARG A 192 -25.99 -24.79 19.42
CA ARG A 192 -25.77 -26.21 19.76
C ARG A 192 -24.45 -26.73 19.18
N ALA A 193 -24.17 -26.45 17.91
CA ALA A 193 -22.91 -26.81 17.26
C ALA A 193 -21.72 -26.21 18.00
N SER A 194 -21.79 -24.91 18.32
CA SER A 194 -20.79 -24.23 19.15
C SER A 194 -20.60 -24.90 20.51
N LEU A 195 -21.67 -25.27 21.21
CA LEU A 195 -21.58 -25.97 22.50
C LEU A 195 -20.97 -27.38 22.41
N ASN A 196 -21.00 -28.01 21.24
CA ASN A 196 -20.35 -29.29 20.97
C ASN A 196 -18.85 -29.14 20.64
N GLY A 197 -18.34 -27.91 20.53
CA GLY A 197 -16.96 -27.64 20.10
C GLY A 197 -16.78 -27.47 18.60
N GLU A 198 -17.86 -27.46 17.82
CA GLU A 198 -17.80 -27.39 16.35
C GLU A 198 -17.61 -25.93 15.87
N LEU A 199 -16.74 -25.71 14.88
CA LEU A 199 -16.67 -24.43 14.18
C LEU A 199 -17.98 -24.22 13.42
N THR A 200 -18.72 -23.17 13.78
CA THR A 200 -20.01 -22.88 13.16
C THR A 200 -19.86 -21.80 12.10
N LEU A 201 -20.16 -22.11 10.83
CA LEU A 201 -20.13 -21.16 9.72
C LEU A 201 -21.57 -20.83 9.29
N VAL A 202 -21.91 -19.54 9.23
CA VAL A 202 -23.26 -19.06 8.87
C VAL A 202 -23.18 -18.09 7.71
N ASP A 203 -23.86 -18.39 6.61
CA ASP A 203 -24.03 -17.51 5.47
C ASP A 203 -25.40 -16.83 5.51
N LEU A 204 -25.40 -15.52 5.80
CA LEU A 204 -26.60 -14.70 5.79
C LEU A 204 -26.80 -13.97 4.45
N GLY A 205 -25.98 -14.24 3.43
CA GLY A 205 -26.18 -13.79 2.06
C GLY A 205 -25.54 -12.45 1.71
N ASP A 206 -26.01 -11.86 0.62
CA ASP A 206 -25.48 -10.63 0.02
C ASP A 206 -26.43 -9.45 0.21
N THR A 207 -25.96 -8.40 0.89
CA THR A 207 -26.76 -7.20 1.18
C THR A 207 -26.96 -6.31 -0.04
N THR A 208 -26.20 -6.53 -1.12
CA THR A 208 -26.36 -5.78 -2.38
C THR A 208 -27.45 -6.35 -3.28
N SER A 209 -27.95 -7.54 -2.96
CA SER A 209 -29.02 -8.21 -3.70
C SER A 209 -30.35 -7.46 -3.58
N ASP A 210 -31.10 -7.40 -4.68
CA ASP A 210 -32.38 -6.70 -4.74
C ASP A 210 -33.38 -7.26 -3.71
N GLY A 211 -33.93 -6.38 -2.87
CA GLY A 211 -34.90 -6.75 -1.85
C GLY A 211 -34.31 -7.33 -0.56
N TYR A 212 -32.98 -7.38 -0.42
CA TYR A 212 -32.34 -7.81 0.82
C TYR A 212 -32.68 -6.84 1.98
N SER A 213 -33.01 -7.40 3.15
CA SER A 213 -33.45 -6.62 4.31
C SER A 213 -32.38 -6.60 5.41
N LEU A 214 -31.75 -5.44 5.61
CA LEU A 214 -30.80 -5.23 6.70
C LEU A 214 -31.42 -5.47 8.08
N LYS A 215 -32.73 -5.18 8.24
CA LYS A 215 -33.47 -5.48 9.47
C LYS A 215 -33.60 -6.99 9.70
N ALA A 216 -33.78 -7.77 8.65
CA ALA A 216 -33.84 -9.22 8.75
C ALA A 216 -32.46 -9.80 9.07
N LEU A 217 -31.41 -9.30 8.43
CA LEU A 217 -30.02 -9.64 8.75
C LEU A 217 -29.72 -9.40 10.24
N ASP A 218 -29.96 -8.19 10.72
CA ASP A 218 -29.69 -7.80 12.10
C ASP A 218 -30.51 -8.61 13.11
N LYS A 219 -31.76 -8.97 12.75
CA LYS A 219 -32.59 -9.86 13.56
C LYS A 219 -31.95 -11.25 13.71
N HIS A 220 -31.47 -11.88 12.64
CA HIS A 220 -30.80 -13.18 12.72
C HIS A 220 -29.52 -13.09 13.57
N VAL A 221 -28.75 -12.00 13.42
CA VAL A 221 -27.57 -11.75 14.26
C VAL A 221 -27.98 -11.64 15.73
N GLY A 222 -29.01 -10.87 16.05
CA GLY A 222 -29.55 -10.73 17.41
C GLY A 222 -30.01 -12.05 18.03
N GLU A 223 -30.67 -12.91 17.25
CA GLU A 223 -31.09 -14.24 17.71
C GLU A 223 -29.88 -15.15 18.02
N ILE A 224 -28.84 -15.13 17.18
CA ILE A 224 -27.59 -15.87 17.43
C ILE A 224 -26.87 -15.33 18.68
N LEU A 225 -26.76 -14.00 18.82
CA LEU A 225 -26.17 -13.37 20.01
C LEU A 225 -26.91 -13.81 21.28
N ALA A 226 -28.24 -13.78 21.26
CA ALA A 226 -29.05 -14.20 22.40
C ALA A 226 -28.88 -15.68 22.72
N ALA A 227 -28.87 -16.56 21.71
CA ALA A 227 -28.68 -18.00 21.89
C ALA A 227 -27.30 -18.33 22.48
N ALA A 228 -26.25 -17.62 22.05
CA ALA A 228 -24.88 -17.73 22.55
C ALA A 228 -24.62 -16.96 23.86
N GLY A 229 -25.70 -16.52 24.53
CA GLY A 229 -25.64 -15.91 25.86
C GLY A 229 -25.05 -14.50 25.91
N TRP A 230 -24.90 -13.81 24.77
CA TRP A 230 -24.36 -12.45 24.70
C TRP A 230 -25.39 -11.37 25.04
N VAL A 231 -26.68 -11.68 25.03
CA VAL A 231 -27.74 -10.73 25.37
C VAL A 231 -28.25 -11.04 26.77
N ASP A 232 -28.37 -10.02 27.62
CA ASP A 232 -28.95 -10.16 28.96
C ASP A 232 -30.47 -10.39 28.83
N GLY A 233 -30.98 -11.37 29.59
CA GLY A 233 -32.41 -11.65 29.64
C GLY A 233 -33.20 -10.53 30.33
N ASP A 234 -32.56 -9.80 31.24
CA ASP A 234 -33.18 -8.71 32.01
C ASP A 234 -33.01 -7.34 31.34
N ASP A 235 -31.93 -7.15 30.58
CA ASP A 235 -31.66 -5.93 29.80
C ASP A 235 -31.22 -6.28 28.37
N PRO A 236 -32.18 -6.42 27.44
CA PRO A 236 -31.89 -6.75 26.05
C PRO A 236 -31.06 -5.69 25.33
N GLU A 237 -30.80 -4.52 25.91
CA GLU A 237 -29.93 -3.48 25.33
C GLU A 237 -28.46 -3.67 25.70
N ARG A 238 -28.14 -4.48 26.71
CA ARG A 238 -26.77 -4.70 27.18
C ARG A 238 -26.21 -6.04 26.70
N LEU A 239 -24.97 -6.02 26.18
CA LEU A 239 -24.21 -7.24 25.92
C LEU A 239 -23.49 -7.73 27.19
N THR A 240 -23.53 -9.03 27.43
CA THR A 240 -22.92 -9.72 28.57
C THR A 240 -21.53 -10.26 28.18
N ALA A 241 -20.96 -11.16 28.99
CA ALA A 241 -19.68 -11.82 28.68
C ALA A 241 -19.80 -12.91 27.59
N GLY A 242 -21.01 -13.34 27.24
CA GLY A 242 -21.26 -14.40 26.27
C GLY A 242 -20.71 -15.77 26.68
N THR A 243 -21.01 -16.79 25.87
CA THR A 243 -20.44 -18.13 26.06
C THR A 243 -19.53 -18.59 24.95
N SER A 244 -19.69 -18.07 23.75
CA SER A 244 -18.95 -18.52 22.56
C SER A 244 -18.39 -17.32 21.80
N PRO A 245 -17.17 -17.40 21.22
CA PRO A 245 -16.67 -16.36 20.33
C PRO A 245 -17.58 -16.19 19.12
N ILE A 246 -17.88 -14.94 18.75
CA ILE A 246 -18.68 -14.60 17.56
C ILE A 246 -17.91 -13.62 16.70
N ILE A 247 -17.79 -13.94 15.42
CA ILE A 247 -17.24 -13.05 14.41
C ILE A 247 -18.34 -12.76 13.39
N PHE A 248 -18.64 -11.49 13.18
CA PHE A 248 -19.45 -11.02 12.07
C PHE A 248 -18.53 -10.37 11.04
N SER A 249 -18.56 -10.81 9.79
CA SER A 249 -17.71 -10.23 8.75
C SER A 249 -18.41 -10.16 7.42
N SER A 250 -18.27 -9.00 6.77
CA SER A 250 -18.59 -8.89 5.36
C SER A 250 -17.36 -9.23 4.52
N ILE A 251 -17.44 -10.33 3.77
CA ILE A 251 -16.27 -11.01 3.18
C ILE A 251 -16.09 -10.77 1.68
N ALA A 252 -17.01 -10.05 1.05
CA ALA A 252 -16.95 -9.71 -0.36
C ALA A 252 -17.71 -8.40 -0.63
N ASP A 253 -17.49 -7.79 -1.79
CA ASP A 253 -18.22 -6.59 -2.24
C ASP A 253 -19.69 -6.89 -2.55
N GLY A 254 -20.05 -8.16 -2.78
CA GLY A 254 -21.40 -8.60 -3.13
C GLY A 254 -21.72 -8.44 -4.62
N SER A 255 -21.10 -7.46 -5.28
CA SER A 255 -21.29 -7.21 -6.72
C SER A 255 -19.98 -7.09 -7.49
N GLY A 256 -20.03 -7.38 -8.80
CA GLY A 256 -18.89 -7.22 -9.70
C GLY A 256 -18.61 -5.76 -10.13
N LYS A 257 -19.40 -4.77 -9.66
CA LYS A 257 -19.41 -3.41 -10.23
C LYS A 257 -18.52 -2.41 -9.49
N ASN A 258 -18.67 -2.36 -8.17
CA ASN A 258 -17.98 -1.41 -7.30
C ASN A 258 -17.31 -2.16 -6.16
N SER A 259 -16.18 -1.64 -5.68
CA SER A 259 -15.54 -2.15 -4.46
C SER A 259 -15.54 -1.09 -3.37
N SER A 260 -15.79 -1.53 -2.14
CA SER A 260 -15.76 -0.69 -0.95
C SER A 260 -15.16 -1.45 0.23
N MET A 261 -14.73 -0.68 1.22
CA MET A 261 -14.23 -1.26 2.45
C MET A 261 -15.40 -1.83 3.27
N GLN A 262 -15.30 -3.10 3.62
CA GLN A 262 -16.36 -3.85 4.30
C GLN A 262 -16.22 -3.78 5.83
N SER A 263 -17.24 -4.24 6.56
CA SER A 263 -17.24 -4.25 8.03
C SER A 263 -16.92 -5.62 8.63
N THR A 264 -16.17 -5.61 9.74
CA THR A 264 -15.97 -6.79 10.59
C THR A 264 -16.05 -6.42 12.07
N MET A 265 -16.60 -7.33 12.86
CA MET A 265 -16.79 -7.19 14.30
C MET A 265 -16.55 -8.54 14.97
N MET A 266 -15.97 -8.54 16.16
CA MET A 266 -15.69 -9.74 16.93
C MET A 266 -16.03 -9.54 18.41
N LEU A 267 -16.74 -10.53 18.97
CA LEU A 267 -16.99 -10.69 20.39
C LEU A 267 -16.24 -11.94 20.86
N ARG A 268 -15.45 -11.82 21.93
CA ARG A 268 -14.72 -12.93 22.53
C ARG A 268 -15.03 -12.97 24.01
N PRO A 269 -15.47 -14.12 24.58
CA PRO A 269 -15.68 -14.22 26.02
C PRO A 269 -14.41 -13.86 26.79
N GLY A 270 -14.53 -12.99 27.79
CA GLY A 270 -13.38 -12.43 28.53
C GLY A 270 -12.52 -11.44 27.75
N GLY A 271 -12.80 -11.22 26.46
CA GLY A 271 -12.14 -10.25 25.62
C GLY A 271 -12.61 -8.83 25.90
N THR A 272 -11.71 -7.87 25.74
CA THR A 272 -12.05 -6.45 25.81
C THR A 272 -12.43 -5.92 24.44
N ALA A 273 -13.19 -4.83 24.42
CA ALA A 273 -13.43 -4.03 23.22
C ALA A 273 -12.10 -3.54 22.61
N GLY A 274 -12.09 -3.12 21.34
CA GLY A 274 -10.91 -2.53 20.72
C GLY A 274 -10.93 -2.54 19.20
N LEU A 275 -9.78 -2.29 18.57
CA LEU A 275 -9.61 -2.36 17.12
C LEU A 275 -9.01 -3.70 16.73
N LEU A 276 -9.61 -4.36 15.75
CA LEU A 276 -9.06 -5.57 15.14
C LEU A 276 -7.77 -5.23 14.40
N SER A 277 -6.75 -6.06 14.57
CA SER A 277 -5.48 -5.94 13.88
C SER A 277 -4.92 -7.32 13.55
N SER A 278 -4.20 -7.41 12.43
CA SER A 278 -3.52 -8.64 12.02
C SER A 278 -2.05 -8.35 11.71
N SER A 279 -1.18 -9.34 11.91
CA SER A 279 0.23 -9.23 11.52
C SER A 279 0.43 -9.22 9.99
N SER A 280 -0.60 -9.63 9.23
CA SER A 280 -0.63 -9.57 7.76
C SER A 280 -0.76 -8.12 7.26
N THR A 281 -1.58 -7.31 7.94
CA THR A 281 -1.79 -5.90 7.58
C THR A 281 -0.86 -4.97 8.35
N ARG A 282 -0.62 -5.24 9.63
CA ARG A 282 0.10 -4.36 10.58
C ARG A 282 -0.51 -2.97 10.71
N GLN A 283 -1.81 -2.89 10.46
CA GLN A 283 -2.59 -1.67 10.52
C GLN A 283 -3.71 -1.86 11.55
N PRO A 284 -3.75 -1.09 12.66
CA PRO A 284 -4.86 -1.15 13.59
C PRO A 284 -6.17 -0.77 12.91
N GLY A 285 -7.22 -1.54 13.14
CA GLY A 285 -8.54 -1.35 12.54
C GLY A 285 -8.64 -1.78 11.08
N LEU A 286 -7.63 -2.45 10.51
CA LEU A 286 -7.64 -2.95 9.14
C LEU A 286 -7.21 -4.42 9.10
N ILE A 287 -8.06 -5.26 8.54
CA ILE A 287 -7.83 -6.69 8.30
C ILE A 287 -8.13 -7.05 6.85
N GLN A 288 -7.89 -8.30 6.47
CA GLN A 288 -8.25 -8.86 5.17
C GLN A 288 -9.09 -10.14 5.32
N VAL A 289 -9.84 -10.51 4.28
CA VAL A 289 -10.59 -11.79 4.25
C VAL A 289 -9.70 -13.01 4.59
N PRO A 290 -8.46 -13.14 4.06
CA PRO A 290 -7.55 -14.22 4.47
C PRO A 290 -7.20 -14.28 5.96
N ASP A 291 -7.40 -13.23 6.76
CA ASP A 291 -7.17 -13.25 8.21
C ASP A 291 -8.24 -14.04 8.97
N ILE A 292 -9.40 -14.25 8.36
CA ILE A 292 -10.53 -14.95 9.00
C ILE A 292 -10.18 -16.40 9.28
N ALA A 293 -9.71 -17.15 8.27
CA ALA A 293 -9.39 -18.57 8.40
C ALA A 293 -8.42 -18.89 9.56
N PRO A 294 -7.22 -18.29 9.65
CA PRO A 294 -6.32 -18.56 10.77
C PRO A 294 -6.89 -18.10 12.11
N THR A 295 -7.77 -17.10 12.14
CA THR A 295 -8.49 -16.72 13.37
C THR A 295 -9.48 -17.80 13.80
N LEU A 296 -10.25 -18.36 12.86
CA LEU A 296 -11.19 -19.45 13.14
C LEU A 296 -10.46 -20.71 13.61
N VAL A 297 -9.32 -21.02 13.01
CA VAL A 297 -8.45 -22.14 13.44
C VAL A 297 -7.95 -21.92 14.86
N GLU A 298 -7.43 -20.73 15.19
CA GLU A 298 -6.97 -20.41 16.55
C GLU A 298 -8.11 -20.51 17.57
N LEU A 299 -9.29 -19.98 17.24
CA LEU A 299 -10.45 -20.03 18.14
C LEU A 299 -11.07 -21.42 18.29
N SER A 300 -10.78 -22.35 17.38
CA SER A 300 -11.26 -23.73 17.41
C SER A 300 -10.24 -24.70 17.99
N ASP A 301 -9.13 -24.21 18.57
CA ASP A 301 -7.98 -25.01 19.01
C ASP A 301 -7.44 -25.95 17.90
N GLY A 302 -7.53 -25.50 16.65
CA GLY A 302 -7.14 -26.23 15.45
C GLY A 302 -5.64 -26.23 15.18
N GLN A 303 -5.23 -26.94 14.13
CA GLN A 303 -3.85 -26.98 13.67
C GLN A 303 -3.54 -25.78 12.78
N ALA A 304 -2.43 -25.09 13.04
CA ALA A 304 -2.04 -23.93 12.26
C ALA A 304 -1.95 -24.22 10.75
N MET A 305 -2.60 -23.38 9.96
CA MET A 305 -2.58 -23.50 8.49
C MET A 305 -1.17 -23.29 7.93
N HIS A 306 -0.68 -24.23 7.13
CA HIS A 306 0.69 -24.21 6.62
C HIS A 306 0.94 -23.12 5.56
N ASN A 307 -0.08 -22.76 4.77
CA ASN A 307 0.04 -21.82 3.66
C ASN A 307 -0.86 -20.58 3.80
N ALA A 308 -1.40 -20.25 4.98
CA ALA A 308 -2.25 -19.07 5.12
C ALA A 308 -1.51 -17.77 4.72
N ALA A 309 -2.19 -16.93 3.94
CA ALA A 309 -1.69 -15.60 3.58
C ALA A 309 -2.04 -14.56 4.65
N GLY A 310 -3.17 -14.75 5.34
CA GLY A 310 -3.56 -13.95 6.49
C GLY A 310 -2.88 -14.40 7.78
N ALA A 311 -3.23 -13.74 8.89
CA ALA A 311 -2.81 -14.11 10.23
C ALA A 311 -3.97 -13.92 11.22
N PRO A 312 -3.95 -14.61 12.37
CA PRO A 312 -5.00 -14.48 13.37
C PRO A 312 -5.20 -13.02 13.80
N MET A 313 -6.46 -12.64 13.95
CA MET A 313 -6.86 -11.31 14.40
C MET A 313 -6.63 -11.16 15.90
N ALA A 314 -6.05 -10.04 16.28
CA ALA A 314 -5.80 -9.66 17.65
C ALA A 314 -6.42 -8.30 17.98
N ASN A 315 -6.61 -8.07 19.28
CA ASN A 315 -7.11 -6.81 19.78
C ASN A 315 -5.97 -5.79 19.96
N GLN A 316 -6.20 -4.55 19.51
CA GLN A 316 -5.37 -3.39 19.85
C GLN A 316 -6.21 -2.22 20.36
N ASN A 317 -5.60 -1.31 21.11
CA ASN A 317 -6.25 -0.11 21.65
C ASN A 317 -7.47 -0.41 22.53
N ALA A 318 -7.36 -1.42 23.41
CA ALA A 318 -8.45 -1.91 24.24
C ALA A 318 -9.09 -0.85 25.15
N ASP A 319 -8.35 0.20 25.50
CA ASP A 319 -8.79 1.26 26.43
C ASP A 319 -9.50 2.44 25.71
N SER A 320 -9.64 2.40 24.39
CA SER A 320 -10.28 3.49 23.62
C SER A 320 -11.81 3.43 23.71
N SER A 321 -12.48 4.59 23.76
CA SER A 321 -13.95 4.65 23.74
C SER A 321 -14.51 4.13 22.41
N TRP A 322 -15.74 3.63 22.40
CA TRP A 322 -16.34 3.10 21.17
C TRP A 322 -16.48 4.17 20.08
N GLU A 323 -16.71 5.42 20.46
CA GLU A 323 -16.76 6.55 19.52
C GLU A 323 -15.41 6.74 18.84
N SER A 324 -14.30 6.67 19.58
CA SER A 324 -12.97 6.79 19.01
C SER A 324 -12.64 5.66 18.05
N ARG A 325 -13.06 4.42 18.36
CA ARG A 325 -12.84 3.26 17.50
C ARG A 325 -13.68 3.35 16.23
N TYR A 326 -14.95 3.70 16.38
CA TYR A 326 -15.88 3.89 15.27
C TYR A 326 -15.38 5.00 14.32
N GLN A 327 -14.94 6.13 14.87
CA GLN A 327 -14.34 7.21 14.08
C GLN A 327 -13.07 6.76 13.34
N ALA A 328 -12.19 5.97 13.96
CA ALA A 328 -10.98 5.49 13.28
C ALA A 328 -11.27 4.62 12.05
N VAL A 329 -12.35 3.81 12.11
CA VAL A 329 -12.81 2.99 10.99
C VAL A 329 -13.50 3.85 9.92
N LEU A 330 -14.34 4.81 10.32
CA LEU A 330 -14.98 5.75 9.39
C LEU A 330 -13.95 6.61 8.64
N ASP A 331 -12.98 7.18 9.35
CA ASP A 331 -11.85 7.93 8.80
C ASP A 331 -11.18 7.14 7.67
N ARG A 332 -10.99 5.82 7.88
CA ARG A 332 -10.41 4.92 6.89
C ARG A 332 -11.30 4.75 5.67
N GLN A 333 -12.60 4.54 5.86
CA GLN A 333 -13.53 4.37 4.75
C GLN A 333 -13.63 5.62 3.90
N VAL A 334 -13.75 6.79 4.53
CA VAL A 334 -13.73 8.09 3.85
C VAL A 334 -12.43 8.23 3.05
N ALA A 335 -11.29 7.92 3.66
CA ALA A 335 -10.01 8.05 2.99
C ALA A 335 -9.92 7.18 1.72
N VAL A 336 -10.37 5.92 1.80
CA VAL A 336 -10.40 5.00 0.66
C VAL A 336 -11.36 5.48 -0.44
N LYS A 337 -12.58 5.88 -0.07
CA LYS A 337 -13.59 6.36 -1.01
C LYS A 337 -13.13 7.60 -1.75
N THR A 338 -12.64 8.62 -1.01
CA THR A 338 -12.13 9.86 -1.59
C THR A 338 -10.92 9.59 -2.49
N GLN A 339 -9.98 8.74 -2.08
CA GLN A 339 -8.85 8.37 -2.94
C GLN A 339 -9.32 7.72 -4.25
N ASN A 340 -10.26 6.78 -4.18
CA ASN A 340 -10.77 6.08 -5.36
C ASN A 340 -11.45 7.05 -6.33
N GLU A 341 -12.35 7.91 -5.82
CA GLU A 341 -13.06 8.92 -6.60
C GLU A 341 -12.10 9.92 -7.26
N LEU A 342 -11.15 10.48 -6.49
CA LEU A 342 -10.21 11.46 -7.03
C LEU A 342 -9.22 10.86 -8.03
N SER A 343 -8.78 9.61 -7.83
CA SER A 343 -7.81 8.96 -8.71
C SER A 343 -8.29 8.87 -10.16
N THR A 344 -9.60 8.76 -10.38
CA THR A 344 -10.19 8.66 -11.74
C THR A 344 -9.82 9.84 -12.65
N TRP A 345 -9.72 11.05 -12.09
CA TRP A 345 -9.46 12.27 -12.86
C TRP A 345 -8.13 12.96 -12.48
N PHE A 346 -7.62 12.74 -11.26
CA PHE A 346 -6.39 13.37 -10.77
C PHE A 346 -5.21 13.11 -11.70
N PHE A 347 -4.96 11.85 -12.07
CA PHE A 347 -3.81 11.50 -12.93
C PHE A 347 -3.89 12.13 -14.33
N PRO A 348 -5.01 12.06 -15.07
CA PRO A 348 -5.18 12.80 -16.32
C PRO A 348 -4.95 14.31 -16.19
N VAL A 349 -5.48 14.93 -15.13
CA VAL A 349 -5.33 16.38 -14.89
C VAL A 349 -3.88 16.72 -14.61
N VAL A 350 -3.20 15.98 -13.72
CA VAL A 350 -1.78 16.20 -13.42
C VAL A 350 -0.92 15.99 -14.65
N ALA A 351 -1.18 14.95 -15.45
CA ALA A 351 -0.45 14.73 -16.71
C ALA A 351 -0.63 15.91 -17.68
N SER A 352 -1.86 16.43 -17.79
CA SER A 352 -2.16 17.61 -18.62
C SER A 352 -1.45 18.87 -18.11
N LEU A 353 -1.40 19.07 -16.78
CA LEU A 353 -0.66 20.16 -16.14
C LEU A 353 0.84 20.03 -16.39
N MET A 354 1.42 18.82 -16.36
CA MET A 354 2.83 18.58 -16.66
C MET A 354 3.17 18.94 -18.11
N VAL A 355 2.33 18.55 -19.07
CA VAL A 355 2.50 18.93 -20.48
C VAL A 355 2.37 20.44 -20.66
N GLY A 356 1.36 21.05 -20.03
CA GLY A 356 1.17 22.50 -20.04
C GLY A 356 2.38 23.25 -19.46
N LEU A 357 2.97 22.74 -18.37
CA LEU A 357 4.17 23.29 -17.75
C LEU A 357 5.38 23.25 -18.70
N LEU A 358 5.58 22.14 -19.41
CA LEU A 358 6.65 22.00 -20.41
C LEU A 358 6.46 22.94 -21.60
N VAL A 359 5.25 23.02 -22.14
CA VAL A 359 4.91 23.91 -23.27
C VAL A 359 5.08 25.38 -22.85
N LEU A 360 4.63 25.74 -21.65
CA LEU A 360 4.79 27.08 -21.10
C LEU A 360 6.26 27.44 -20.92
N ALA A 361 7.08 26.53 -20.38
CA ALA A 361 8.52 26.74 -20.23
C ALA A 361 9.21 26.96 -21.59
N TRP A 362 8.87 26.15 -22.60
CA TRP A 362 9.37 26.29 -23.97
C TRP A 362 8.95 27.63 -24.59
N PHE A 363 7.66 28.00 -24.48
CA PHE A 363 7.10 29.23 -25.03
C PHE A 363 7.68 30.49 -24.38
N LEU A 364 7.72 30.54 -23.04
CA LEU A 364 8.26 31.68 -22.30
C LEU A 364 9.73 31.91 -22.62
N ARG A 365 10.52 30.84 -22.79
CA ARG A 365 11.92 30.98 -23.19
C ARG A 365 12.08 31.53 -24.61
N LYS A 366 11.20 31.11 -25.53
CA LYS A 366 11.22 31.55 -26.92
C LYS A 366 10.83 33.03 -27.07
N ASN A 367 9.78 33.46 -26.37
CA ASN A 367 9.12 34.74 -26.64
C ASN A 367 9.32 35.81 -25.54
N HIS A 368 9.55 35.40 -24.29
CA HIS A 368 9.53 36.30 -23.12
C HIS A 368 10.63 35.96 -22.11
N ARG A 369 11.91 36.05 -22.54
CA ARG A 369 13.08 35.70 -21.72
C ARG A 369 13.07 36.28 -20.30
N THR A 370 12.52 37.47 -20.10
CA THR A 370 12.44 38.12 -18.76
C THR A 370 11.41 37.49 -17.81
N LEU A 371 10.30 36.96 -18.32
CA LEU A 371 9.23 36.31 -17.53
C LEU A 371 9.57 34.86 -17.14
N VAL A 372 10.55 34.25 -17.82
CA VAL A 372 11.12 32.93 -17.49
C VAL A 372 11.61 32.87 -16.05
N HIS A 373 12.03 34.01 -15.47
CA HIS A 373 12.72 34.08 -14.18
C HIS A 373 11.82 34.25 -12.95
N SER A 374 10.51 34.49 -13.09
CA SER A 374 9.64 34.76 -11.94
C SER A 374 8.59 33.67 -11.72
N GLY A 375 7.80 33.31 -12.74
CA GLY A 375 6.68 32.37 -12.60
C GLY A 375 7.08 30.91 -12.77
N ALA A 376 7.52 30.53 -13.97
CA ALA A 376 7.78 29.14 -14.34
C ALA A 376 8.89 28.47 -13.49
N TYR A 377 9.96 29.21 -13.17
CA TYR A 377 11.03 28.75 -12.28
C TYR A 377 10.54 28.35 -10.88
N ARG A 378 9.62 29.16 -10.31
CA ARG A 378 9.05 28.92 -8.97
C ARG A 378 8.00 27.81 -9.02
N LEU A 379 7.16 27.82 -10.05
CA LEU A 379 6.17 26.79 -10.28
C LEU A 379 6.81 25.40 -10.45
N GLY A 380 7.92 25.29 -11.20
CA GLY A 380 8.62 24.01 -11.36
C GLY A 380 9.02 23.35 -10.04
N ILE A 381 9.44 24.13 -9.03
CA ILE A 381 9.80 23.59 -7.70
C ILE A 381 8.57 23.25 -6.85
N VAL A 382 7.52 24.07 -6.91
CA VAL A 382 6.25 23.77 -6.23
C VAL A 382 5.66 22.46 -6.80
N PHE A 383 5.63 22.31 -8.11
CA PHE A 383 5.19 21.07 -8.76
C PHE A 383 6.14 19.89 -8.50
N ALA A 384 7.46 20.11 -8.38
CA ALA A 384 8.39 19.05 -7.96
C ALA A 384 8.13 18.58 -6.52
N ALA A 385 7.58 19.43 -5.66
CA ALA A 385 7.19 19.06 -4.30
C ALA A 385 5.81 18.38 -4.24
N MET A 386 5.01 18.45 -5.31
CA MET A 386 3.67 17.84 -5.36
C MET A 386 3.69 16.34 -5.05
N PRO A 387 4.58 15.50 -5.62
CA PRO A 387 4.55 14.07 -5.35
C PRO A 387 4.74 13.72 -3.88
N VAL A 388 5.72 14.31 -3.17
CA VAL A 388 5.90 14.07 -1.72
C VAL A 388 4.74 14.65 -0.90
N SER A 389 4.12 15.73 -1.37
CA SER A 389 2.98 16.37 -0.70
C SER A 389 1.74 15.48 -0.68
N THR A 390 1.60 14.56 -1.64
CA THR A 390 0.52 13.55 -1.60
C THR A 390 0.65 12.68 -0.35
N TYR A 391 1.86 12.28 0.06
CA TYR A 391 2.07 11.48 1.27
C TYR A 391 1.88 12.31 2.54
N LEU A 392 2.36 13.57 2.53
CA LEU A 392 2.22 14.47 3.67
C LEU A 392 0.77 14.90 3.93
N VAL A 393 -0.16 14.66 3.01
CA VAL A 393 -1.59 14.96 3.23
C VAL A 393 -2.12 14.25 4.48
N ASN A 394 -1.64 13.02 4.75
CA ASN A 394 -2.03 12.20 5.88
C ASN A 394 -1.46 12.67 7.23
N THR A 395 -0.73 13.80 7.28
CA THR A 395 -0.40 14.47 8.55
C THR A 395 -1.52 15.39 9.03
N VAL A 396 -2.57 15.56 8.23
CA VAL A 396 -3.75 16.38 8.52
C VAL A 396 -4.96 15.47 8.51
N PRO A 397 -5.91 15.57 9.46
CA PRO A 397 -7.12 14.74 9.48
C PRO A 397 -8.14 15.26 8.45
N TRP A 398 -7.80 15.19 7.17
CA TRP A 398 -8.59 15.73 6.07
C TRP A 398 -9.90 14.95 5.86
N GLU A 399 -9.90 13.67 6.21
CA GLU A 399 -11.05 12.75 6.17
C GLU A 399 -12.19 13.18 7.10
N ARG A 400 -11.89 13.98 8.13
CA ARG A 400 -12.88 14.51 9.07
C ARG A 400 -13.51 15.84 8.63
N ALA A 401 -13.08 16.39 7.49
CA ALA A 401 -13.64 17.63 6.99
C ALA A 401 -15.04 17.41 6.39
N THR A 402 -15.86 18.46 6.37
CA THR A 402 -17.19 18.41 5.72
C THR A 402 -17.11 18.02 4.24
N ASN A 403 -16.04 18.46 3.56
CA ASN A 403 -15.72 18.10 2.17
C ASN A 403 -14.30 17.48 2.15
N PRO A 404 -14.17 16.15 2.35
CA PRO A 404 -12.88 15.47 2.42
C PRO A 404 -12.03 15.60 1.17
N ASP A 405 -12.67 15.64 -0.01
CA ASP A 405 -12.05 15.84 -1.31
C ASP A 405 -11.34 17.20 -1.41
N ILE A 406 -12.03 18.29 -1.03
CA ILE A 406 -11.47 19.65 -1.01
C ILE A 406 -10.39 19.75 0.05
N ALA A 407 -10.59 19.13 1.21
CA ALA A 407 -9.60 19.14 2.29
C ALA A 407 -8.31 18.41 1.88
N MET A 408 -8.41 17.24 1.24
CA MET A 408 -7.25 16.48 0.75
C MET A 408 -6.50 17.27 -0.33
N LEU A 409 -7.20 17.82 -1.33
CA LEU A 409 -6.58 18.64 -2.38
C LEU A 409 -5.97 19.93 -1.83
N GLY A 410 -6.65 20.57 -0.87
CA GLY A 410 -6.17 21.76 -0.18
C GLY A 410 -4.92 21.49 0.64
N ALA A 411 -4.88 20.38 1.39
CA ALA A 411 -3.70 19.97 2.16
C ALA A 411 -2.53 19.58 1.25
N LEU A 412 -2.78 18.88 0.14
CA LEU A 412 -1.79 18.58 -0.89
C LEU A 412 -1.19 19.87 -1.46
N ALA A 413 -2.04 20.82 -1.88
CA ALA A 413 -1.59 22.11 -2.42
C ALA A 413 -0.83 22.93 -1.36
N GLY A 414 -1.32 22.93 -0.12
CA GLY A 414 -0.70 23.59 1.02
C GLY A 414 0.72 23.07 1.27
N TRP A 415 0.91 21.74 1.36
CA TRP A 415 2.23 21.13 1.51
C TRP A 415 3.15 21.41 0.33
N ALA A 416 2.65 21.36 -0.91
CA ALA A 416 3.45 21.66 -2.10
C ALA A 416 3.93 23.12 -2.10
N LEU A 417 3.08 24.05 -1.69
CA LEU A 417 3.42 25.47 -1.55
C LEU A 417 4.41 25.72 -0.40
N ILE A 418 4.22 25.09 0.75
CA ILE A 418 5.12 25.21 1.91
C ILE A 418 6.51 24.70 1.53
N LEU A 419 6.60 23.47 1.01
CA LEU A 419 7.87 22.86 0.61
C LEU A 419 8.53 23.65 -0.52
N GLY A 420 7.74 24.10 -1.50
CA GLY A 420 8.24 24.94 -2.59
C GLY A 420 8.77 26.29 -2.11
N ALA A 421 8.05 26.95 -1.19
CA ALA A 421 8.50 28.21 -0.59
C ALA A 421 9.79 28.03 0.21
N ILE A 422 9.88 26.98 1.03
CA ILE A 422 11.10 26.65 1.77
C ILE A 422 12.25 26.35 0.80
N ALA A 423 12.01 25.57 -0.24
CA ALA A 423 12.99 25.26 -1.27
C ALA A 423 13.54 26.52 -1.97
N LEU A 424 12.68 27.51 -2.26
CA LEU A 424 13.04 28.73 -2.99
C LEU A 424 13.60 29.85 -2.10
N LEU A 425 13.15 29.96 -0.86
CA LEU A 425 13.51 31.03 0.08
C LEU A 425 14.61 30.61 1.06
N GLY A 426 14.84 29.31 1.21
CA GLY A 426 15.81 28.74 2.14
C GLY A 426 17.27 29.10 1.83
N PRO A 427 18.18 28.83 2.78
CA PRO A 427 19.60 29.21 2.66
C PRO A 427 20.33 28.54 1.49
N TRP A 428 19.84 27.38 1.03
CA TRP A 428 20.39 26.66 -0.12
C TRP A 428 20.10 27.32 -1.47
N ARG A 429 19.24 28.34 -1.55
CA ARG A 429 18.99 29.11 -2.79
C ARG A 429 20.25 29.71 -3.42
N GLY A 430 21.32 29.86 -2.62
CA GLY A 430 22.63 30.29 -3.11
C GLY A 430 23.37 29.25 -3.96
N TYR A 431 22.95 27.98 -3.93
CA TYR A 431 23.48 26.91 -4.77
C TYR A 431 22.58 26.67 -5.98
N LYS A 432 23.19 26.47 -7.16
CA LYS A 432 22.45 26.34 -8.44
C LYS A 432 21.41 25.21 -8.45
N LEU A 433 21.69 24.11 -7.76
CA LEU A 433 20.77 22.97 -7.59
C LEU A 433 20.07 22.94 -6.23
N GLY A 434 20.24 23.98 -5.41
CA GLY A 434 19.80 23.99 -4.01
C GLY A 434 18.32 23.62 -3.82
N PRO A 435 17.37 24.29 -4.51
CA PRO A 435 15.95 23.97 -4.39
C PRO A 435 15.61 22.53 -4.80
N VAL A 436 16.18 22.04 -5.92
CA VAL A 436 15.97 20.66 -6.39
C VAL A 436 16.53 19.64 -5.39
N LEU A 437 17.72 19.88 -4.87
CA LEU A 437 18.35 19.02 -3.86
C LEU A 437 17.53 19.01 -2.57
N PHE A 438 16.99 20.16 -2.14
CA PHE A 438 16.13 20.23 -0.98
C PHE A 438 14.89 19.35 -1.15
N VAL A 439 14.14 19.51 -2.24
CA VAL A 439 12.94 18.70 -2.49
C VAL A 439 13.31 17.22 -2.58
N SER A 440 14.40 16.90 -3.27
CA SER A 440 14.87 15.51 -3.40
C SER A 440 15.20 14.87 -2.05
N VAL A 441 15.91 15.60 -1.16
CA VAL A 441 16.24 15.11 0.19
C VAL A 441 14.99 14.97 1.04
N VAL A 442 14.08 15.95 1.02
CA VAL A 442 12.82 15.87 1.77
C VAL A 442 12.00 14.68 1.32
N THR A 443 11.86 14.45 0.02
CA THR A 443 11.16 13.28 -0.53
C THR A 443 11.76 11.97 -0.03
N VAL A 444 13.09 11.81 -0.06
CA VAL A 444 13.76 10.61 0.46
C VAL A 444 13.52 10.45 1.95
N LEU A 445 13.62 11.52 2.74
CA LEU A 445 13.46 11.47 4.19
C LEU A 445 12.02 11.16 4.60
N VAL A 446 11.02 11.79 3.98
CA VAL A 446 9.60 11.54 4.28
C VAL A 446 9.23 10.09 3.99
N LEU A 447 9.63 9.56 2.84
CA LEU A 447 9.30 8.18 2.46
C LEU A 447 10.12 7.15 3.25
N ALA A 448 11.39 7.43 3.58
CA ALA A 448 12.16 6.57 4.48
C ALA A 448 11.54 6.55 5.89
N TYR A 449 11.16 7.72 6.39
CA TYR A 449 10.49 7.85 7.68
C TYR A 449 9.19 7.05 7.70
N ASP A 450 8.35 7.21 6.68
CA ASP A 450 7.09 6.49 6.56
C ASP A 450 7.29 4.97 6.63
N VAL A 451 8.25 4.42 5.87
CA VAL A 451 8.55 2.98 5.90
C VAL A 451 9.01 2.53 7.30
N ILE A 452 9.86 3.32 7.96
CA ILE A 452 10.40 3.01 9.29
C ILE A 452 9.30 3.07 10.38
N THR A 453 8.28 3.93 10.23
CA THR A 453 7.22 4.12 11.22
C THR A 453 5.94 3.34 10.97
N GLY A 454 5.93 2.42 9.98
CA GLY A 454 4.78 1.53 9.72
C GLY A 454 3.89 1.96 8.55
N SER A 455 4.37 2.84 7.68
CA SER A 455 3.81 3.13 6.35
C SER A 455 2.44 3.81 6.37
N GLN A 456 2.17 4.67 7.36
CA GLN A 456 0.88 5.35 7.51
C GLN A 456 0.64 6.44 6.45
N LEU A 457 1.68 7.15 6.01
CA LEU A 457 1.56 8.26 5.07
C LEU A 457 1.24 7.82 3.64
N GLN A 458 1.58 6.59 3.27
CA GLN A 458 1.28 6.06 1.94
C GLN A 458 -0.08 5.35 1.83
N MET A 459 -0.80 5.12 2.94
CA MET A 459 -2.11 4.47 2.89
C MET A 459 -3.18 5.44 2.38
N SER A 460 -3.93 5.01 1.36
CA SER A 460 -5.08 5.76 0.82
C SER A 460 -4.77 7.18 0.34
N THR A 461 -3.53 7.47 -0.07
CA THR A 461 -3.18 8.74 -0.75
C THR A 461 -3.08 8.56 -2.27
N LEU A 462 -3.18 9.65 -3.03
CA LEU A 462 -3.23 9.65 -4.50
C LEU A 462 -2.04 8.97 -5.18
N LEU A 463 -0.81 9.10 -4.66
CA LEU A 463 0.35 8.35 -5.16
C LEU A 463 0.72 7.14 -4.30
N GLY A 464 -0.05 6.87 -3.25
CA GLY A 464 0.20 5.80 -2.29
C GLY A 464 -0.39 4.46 -2.72
N GLU A 465 -0.53 3.54 -1.76
CA GLU A 465 -1.16 2.24 -2.00
C GLU A 465 -2.68 2.36 -1.74
N PRO A 466 -3.53 2.09 -2.75
CA PRO A 466 -4.98 2.04 -2.56
C PRO A 466 -5.40 0.76 -1.82
N LEU A 467 -6.09 0.88 -0.69
CA LEU A 467 -6.44 -0.25 0.19
C LEU A 467 -7.43 -1.26 -0.42
N LEU A 468 -8.26 -0.83 -1.38
CA LEU A 468 -9.18 -1.73 -2.11
C LEU A 468 -8.43 -2.66 -3.07
N ILE A 469 -7.28 -2.22 -3.59
CA ILE A 469 -6.50 -3.00 -4.56
C ILE A 469 -5.31 -3.67 -3.86
N ALA A 470 -4.89 -3.11 -2.72
CA ALA A 470 -3.60 -3.26 -2.06
C ALA A 470 -2.95 -4.63 -2.26
N SER A 471 -1.73 -4.57 -2.77
CA SER A 471 -0.80 -5.71 -2.81
C SER A 471 -0.12 -5.93 -1.46
N ARG A 472 -0.13 -4.91 -0.60
CA ARG A 472 0.51 -4.87 0.74
C ARG A 472 -0.08 -3.75 1.60
N PHE A 473 0.09 -3.84 2.91
CA PHE A 473 -0.41 -2.86 3.89
C PHE A 473 0.70 -2.19 4.70
N TYR A 474 1.96 -2.49 4.39
CA TYR A 474 3.13 -1.88 4.99
C TYR A 474 4.37 -2.06 4.09
N GLY A 475 5.42 -1.31 4.39
CA GLY A 475 6.61 -1.19 3.56
C GLY A 475 6.39 -0.25 2.37
N ILE A 476 7.27 -0.32 1.37
CA ILE A 476 7.22 0.65 0.26
C ILE A 476 6.38 0.14 -0.93
N GLY A 477 5.36 0.90 -1.33
CA GLY A 477 4.58 0.69 -2.56
C GLY A 477 5.40 0.88 -3.85
N ASN A 478 4.84 0.54 -5.02
CA ASN A 478 5.55 0.71 -6.31
C ASN A 478 5.75 2.20 -6.65
N SER A 479 4.70 2.98 -6.48
CA SER A 479 4.70 4.43 -6.69
C SER A 479 5.66 5.15 -5.73
N ALA A 480 5.59 4.81 -4.43
CA ALA A 480 6.50 5.35 -3.41
C ALA A 480 7.97 5.01 -3.70
N LEU A 481 8.25 3.77 -4.10
CA LEU A 481 9.60 3.35 -4.47
C LEU A 481 10.13 4.14 -5.66
N ALA A 482 9.31 4.33 -6.70
CA ALA A 482 9.70 5.08 -7.88
C ALA A 482 10.10 6.51 -7.52
N LEU A 483 9.24 7.20 -6.76
CA LEU A 483 9.48 8.56 -6.29
C LEU A 483 10.75 8.62 -5.40
N TYR A 484 10.89 7.69 -4.47
CA TYR A 484 12.05 7.57 -3.59
C TYR A 484 13.35 7.43 -4.38
N CYS A 485 13.42 6.49 -5.33
CA CYS A 485 14.61 6.24 -6.14
C CYS A 485 14.94 7.41 -7.07
N CYS A 486 13.93 8.06 -7.67
CA CYS A 486 14.13 9.27 -8.47
C CYS A 486 14.78 10.40 -7.66
N ALA A 487 14.19 10.70 -6.50
CA ALA A 487 14.68 11.73 -5.61
C ALA A 487 16.08 11.38 -5.08
N LEU A 488 16.32 10.12 -4.70
CA LEU A 488 17.61 9.65 -4.21
C LEU A 488 18.71 9.81 -5.26
N LEU A 489 18.50 9.33 -6.49
CA LEU A 489 19.51 9.43 -7.56
C LEU A 489 19.83 10.88 -7.92
N LEU A 490 18.82 11.75 -7.99
CA LEU A 490 19.02 13.17 -8.25
C LEU A 490 19.76 13.85 -7.09
N ALA A 491 19.44 13.51 -5.84
CA ALA A 491 20.13 14.02 -4.66
C ALA A 491 21.61 13.62 -4.66
N VAL A 492 21.91 12.32 -4.77
CA VAL A 492 23.31 11.84 -4.71
C VAL A 492 24.13 12.32 -5.91
N ALA A 493 23.54 12.39 -7.10
CA ALA A 493 24.21 12.96 -8.26
C ALA A 493 24.58 14.42 -8.01
N GLY A 494 23.62 15.25 -7.58
CA GLY A 494 23.85 16.68 -7.35
C GLY A 494 24.78 16.98 -6.16
N PHE A 495 24.75 16.21 -5.08
CA PHE A 495 25.72 16.36 -3.98
C PHE A 495 27.13 15.90 -4.38
N ALA A 496 27.26 14.81 -5.15
CA ALA A 496 28.55 14.38 -5.67
C ALA A 496 29.14 15.40 -6.65
N SER A 497 28.31 16.19 -7.34
CA SER A 497 28.73 17.33 -8.17
C SER A 497 29.44 18.45 -7.40
N LEU A 498 29.18 18.58 -6.09
CA LEU A 498 29.73 19.66 -5.25
C LEU A 498 31.19 19.44 -4.85
N THR A 499 31.71 18.23 -5.04
CA THR A 499 33.09 17.87 -4.70
C THR A 499 33.88 17.47 -5.95
N THR A 500 35.19 17.67 -5.92
CA THR A 500 36.13 17.23 -6.96
C THR A 500 36.91 15.99 -6.54
N ARG A 501 36.87 15.61 -5.26
CA ARG A 501 37.62 14.45 -4.74
C ARG A 501 36.91 13.14 -5.14
N PRO A 502 37.56 12.23 -5.88
CA PRO A 502 36.90 11.04 -6.44
C PRO A 502 36.35 10.12 -5.34
N ILE A 503 37.10 9.90 -4.26
CA ILE A 503 36.65 9.07 -3.13
C ILE A 503 35.39 9.63 -2.47
N MET A 504 35.28 10.96 -2.33
CA MET A 504 34.10 11.59 -1.73
C MET A 504 32.89 11.49 -2.65
N ARG A 505 33.09 11.59 -3.98
CA ARG A 505 32.00 11.37 -4.95
C ARG A 505 31.44 9.95 -4.84
N ILE A 506 32.33 8.96 -4.79
CA ILE A 506 31.95 7.56 -4.64
C ILE A 506 31.17 7.38 -3.33
N LEU A 507 31.70 7.86 -2.20
CA LEU A 507 31.03 7.72 -0.90
C LEU A 507 29.66 8.41 -0.85
N ILE A 508 29.53 9.61 -1.42
CA ILE A 508 28.25 10.34 -1.48
C ILE A 508 27.20 9.57 -2.30
N VAL A 509 27.62 8.80 -3.31
CA VAL A 509 26.72 7.97 -4.12
C VAL A 509 26.44 6.63 -3.43
N THR A 510 27.47 5.91 -2.98
CA THR A 510 27.32 4.52 -2.53
C THR A 510 26.74 4.40 -1.13
N VAL A 511 27.07 5.30 -0.19
CA VAL A 511 26.59 5.18 1.20
C VAL A 511 25.07 5.35 1.30
N PRO A 512 24.44 6.41 0.74
CA PRO A 512 22.99 6.53 0.79
C PRO A 512 22.28 5.36 0.10
N ILE A 513 22.81 4.87 -1.01
CA ILE A 513 22.24 3.72 -1.74
C ILE A 513 22.31 2.43 -0.91
N LEU A 514 23.41 2.21 -0.19
CA LEU A 514 23.54 1.08 0.72
C LEU A 514 22.53 1.19 1.87
N VAL A 515 22.41 2.37 2.49
CA VAL A 515 21.43 2.63 3.55
C VAL A 515 20.01 2.41 3.04
N SER A 516 19.66 2.93 1.86
CA SER A 516 18.38 2.69 1.21
C SER A 516 18.14 1.20 0.95
N SER A 517 19.14 0.47 0.45
CA SER A 517 19.01 -0.97 0.20
C SER A 517 18.73 -1.74 1.49
N VAL A 518 19.36 -1.35 2.61
CA VAL A 518 19.08 -1.93 3.93
C VAL A 518 17.65 -1.62 4.35
N ILE A 519 17.18 -0.38 4.25
CA ILE A 519 15.79 -0.01 4.60
C ILE A 519 14.78 -0.82 3.77
N LEU A 520 15.02 -0.95 2.46
CA LEU A 520 14.12 -1.64 1.52
C LEU A 520 14.10 -3.16 1.66
N ALA A 521 15.16 -3.75 2.21
CA ALA A 521 15.32 -5.19 2.41
C ALA A 521 15.24 -5.62 3.88
N ALA A 522 15.11 -4.68 4.82
CA ALA A 522 15.06 -4.98 6.25
C ALA A 522 13.84 -5.83 6.60
N PRO A 523 14.03 -6.98 7.28
CA PRO A 523 12.93 -7.76 7.82
C PRO A 523 12.05 -6.90 8.72
N GLY A 524 10.73 -7.00 8.54
CA GLY A 524 9.75 -6.24 9.32
C GLY A 524 9.35 -4.88 8.76
N LEU A 525 10.12 -4.28 7.84
CA LEU A 525 9.77 -3.01 7.17
C LEU A 525 9.04 -3.21 5.84
N GLY A 526 8.48 -4.39 5.58
CA GLY A 526 7.78 -4.72 4.34
C GLY A 526 8.73 -4.86 3.15
N THR A 527 9.55 -5.92 3.20
CA THR A 527 10.62 -6.19 2.24
C THR A 527 10.13 -6.21 0.79
N LYS A 528 10.84 -5.52 -0.10
CA LYS A 528 10.56 -5.51 -1.53
C LYS A 528 11.78 -5.94 -2.31
N PHE A 529 11.97 -7.25 -2.43
CA PHE A 529 13.20 -7.83 -2.99
C PHE A 529 13.61 -7.19 -4.33
N GLY A 530 12.67 -7.05 -5.28
CA GLY A 530 12.95 -6.48 -6.61
C GLY A 530 13.52 -5.05 -6.61
N SER A 531 13.36 -4.30 -5.52
CA SER A 531 13.86 -2.93 -5.40
C SER A 531 15.38 -2.84 -5.27
N VAL A 532 16.03 -3.80 -4.61
CA VAL A 532 17.49 -3.80 -4.38
C VAL A 532 18.28 -4.03 -5.68
N PRO A 533 18.00 -5.08 -6.49
CA PRO A 533 18.63 -5.22 -7.81
C PRO A 533 18.36 -4.00 -8.70
N THR A 534 17.14 -3.46 -8.68
CA THR A 534 16.78 -2.27 -9.46
C THR A 534 17.66 -1.08 -9.11
N LEU A 535 17.86 -0.82 -7.81
CA LEU A 535 18.69 0.29 -7.32
C LEU A 535 20.17 0.08 -7.65
N ILE A 536 20.68 -1.14 -7.47
CA ILE A 536 22.06 -1.52 -7.77
C ILE A 536 22.37 -1.33 -9.26
N ILE A 537 21.52 -1.86 -10.15
CA ILE A 537 21.72 -1.77 -11.60
C ILE A 537 21.59 -0.31 -12.05
N GLY A 538 20.57 0.40 -11.54
CA GLY A 538 20.33 1.81 -11.83
C GLY A 538 21.52 2.70 -11.46
N VAL A 539 22.09 2.52 -10.26
CA VAL A 539 23.19 3.38 -9.77
C VAL A 539 24.55 3.03 -10.39
N ALA A 540 24.73 1.82 -10.95
CA ALA A 540 26.03 1.36 -11.42
C ALA A 540 26.70 2.35 -12.41
N TYR A 541 25.91 2.97 -13.29
CA TYR A 541 26.41 4.00 -14.20
C TYR A 541 26.91 5.25 -13.44
N LEU A 542 26.14 5.71 -12.46
CA LEU A 542 26.51 6.87 -11.64
C LEU A 542 27.78 6.62 -10.82
N VAL A 543 27.96 5.42 -10.28
CA VAL A 543 29.17 5.05 -9.53
C VAL A 543 30.41 5.09 -10.43
N LEU A 544 30.34 4.52 -11.64
CA LEU A 544 31.43 4.58 -12.61
C LEU A 544 31.77 6.02 -13.00
N ALA A 545 30.74 6.83 -13.25
CA ALA A 545 30.91 8.26 -13.55
C ALA A 545 31.50 9.03 -12.37
N ALA A 546 31.05 8.76 -11.14
CA ALA A 546 31.56 9.37 -9.90
C ALA A 546 33.03 9.04 -9.67
N ALA A 547 33.44 7.82 -10.01
CA ALA A 547 34.84 7.36 -9.96
C ALA A 547 35.72 7.93 -11.10
N GLY A 548 35.15 8.65 -12.07
CA GLY A 548 35.88 9.16 -13.24
C GLY A 548 36.27 8.06 -14.23
N ILE A 549 35.65 6.89 -14.14
CA ILE A 549 35.96 5.73 -14.98
C ILE A 549 35.17 5.86 -16.29
N ARG A 550 35.87 5.82 -17.44
CA ARG A 550 35.22 5.82 -18.75
C ARG A 550 34.26 4.63 -18.87
N PHE A 551 33.06 4.90 -19.36
CA PHE A 551 32.04 3.89 -19.59
C PHE A 551 32.53 2.83 -20.58
N SER A 552 32.28 1.57 -20.23
CA SER A 552 32.46 0.41 -21.09
C SER A 552 31.45 -0.65 -20.65
N LEU A 553 30.81 -1.32 -21.61
CA LEU A 553 29.89 -2.43 -21.32
C LEU A 553 30.54 -3.49 -20.42
N LYS A 554 31.85 -3.75 -20.58
CA LYS A 554 32.59 -4.68 -19.73
C LYS A 554 32.63 -4.23 -18.27
N ARG A 555 32.86 -2.93 -18.01
CA ARG A 555 32.94 -2.36 -16.66
C ARG A 555 31.57 -2.26 -16.01
N MET A 556 30.55 -1.94 -16.79
CA MET A 556 29.16 -1.98 -16.35
C MET A 556 28.79 -3.41 -15.94
N GLY A 557 29.03 -4.39 -16.83
CA GLY A 557 28.79 -5.80 -16.56
C GLY A 557 29.56 -6.31 -15.34
N LEU A 558 30.81 -5.87 -15.14
CA LEU A 558 31.57 -6.20 -13.93
C LEU A 558 30.95 -5.60 -12.67
N THR A 559 30.53 -4.33 -12.70
CA THR A 559 29.94 -3.64 -11.54
C THR A 559 28.62 -4.30 -11.14
N VAL A 560 27.75 -4.53 -12.12
CA VAL A 560 26.48 -5.25 -11.94
C VAL A 560 26.73 -6.69 -11.53
N GLY A 561 27.72 -7.36 -12.12
CA GLY A 561 28.10 -8.74 -11.82
C GLY A 561 28.62 -8.92 -10.40
N ILE A 562 29.47 -8.01 -9.89
CA ILE A 562 29.94 -8.04 -8.50
C ILE A 562 28.76 -7.88 -7.55
N ALA A 563 27.90 -6.89 -7.79
CA ALA A 563 26.75 -6.65 -6.92
C ALA A 563 25.72 -7.79 -7.00
N GLY A 564 25.50 -8.35 -8.19
CA GLY A 564 24.68 -9.54 -8.41
C GLY A 564 25.23 -10.77 -7.71
N PHE A 565 26.56 -10.97 -7.71
CA PHE A 565 27.22 -12.04 -6.99
C PHE A 565 27.04 -11.90 -5.47
N VAL A 566 27.21 -10.70 -4.92
CA VAL A 566 26.97 -10.43 -3.49
C VAL A 566 25.52 -10.74 -3.13
N MET A 567 24.57 -10.33 -3.96
CA MET A 567 23.16 -10.62 -3.76
C MET A 567 22.87 -12.13 -3.81
N LEU A 568 23.38 -12.84 -4.81
CA LEU A 568 23.26 -14.30 -4.91
C LEU A 568 23.88 -15.01 -3.71
N ALA A 569 25.00 -14.52 -3.19
CA ALA A 569 25.61 -15.06 -1.98
C ALA A 569 24.68 -14.90 -0.76
N VAL A 570 24.02 -13.75 -0.60
CA VAL A 570 23.02 -13.54 0.47
C VAL A 570 21.82 -14.47 0.31
N LEU A 571 21.29 -14.61 -0.90
CA LEU A 571 20.18 -15.52 -1.19
C LEU A 571 20.56 -16.98 -0.90
N PHE A 572 21.76 -17.40 -1.30
CA PHE A 572 22.29 -18.73 -1.06
C PHE A 572 22.49 -18.99 0.45
N ILE A 573 23.06 -18.04 1.18
CA ILE A 573 23.23 -18.13 2.64
C ILE A 573 21.87 -18.29 3.33
N ASP A 574 20.83 -17.60 2.86
CA ASP A 574 19.48 -17.75 3.41
C ASP A 574 18.84 -19.09 3.03
N TRP A 575 19.09 -19.59 1.83
CA TRP A 575 18.64 -20.91 1.36
C TRP A 575 19.26 -22.08 2.13
N LEU A 576 20.47 -21.92 2.67
CA LEU A 576 21.12 -22.91 3.54
C LEU A 576 20.41 -23.10 4.89
N ARG A 577 19.48 -22.22 5.27
CA ARG A 577 18.65 -22.41 6.46
C ARG A 577 17.68 -23.59 6.27
N PRO A 578 17.27 -24.26 7.36
CA PRO A 578 16.18 -25.24 7.33
C PRO A 578 14.96 -24.70 6.58
N ALA A 579 14.25 -25.54 5.82
CA ALA A 579 13.21 -25.11 4.88
C ALA A 579 12.11 -24.27 5.55
N ASP A 580 11.75 -24.62 6.78
CA ASP A 580 10.82 -23.94 7.67
C ASP A 580 11.32 -22.57 8.17
N GLN A 581 12.64 -22.33 8.15
CA GLN A 581 13.29 -21.10 8.63
C GLN A 581 13.82 -20.22 7.50
N ARG A 582 13.68 -20.64 6.24
CA ARG A 582 14.04 -19.84 5.08
C ARG A 582 13.16 -18.60 5.03
N THR A 583 13.79 -17.44 4.89
CA THR A 583 13.03 -16.23 4.57
C THR A 583 12.54 -16.30 3.12
N HIS A 584 11.80 -15.28 2.69
CA HIS A 584 11.41 -15.16 1.29
C HIS A 584 12.61 -15.14 0.32
N PHE A 585 13.81 -14.79 0.80
CA PHE A 585 15.04 -14.83 0.00
C PHE A 585 15.49 -16.26 -0.30
N GLY A 586 15.53 -17.13 0.71
CA GLY A 586 15.86 -18.55 0.54
C GLY A 586 14.82 -19.27 -0.32
N ARG A 587 13.52 -18.97 -0.14
CA ARG A 587 12.45 -19.53 -0.99
C ARG A 587 12.54 -19.05 -2.45
N PHE A 588 12.91 -17.80 -2.69
CA PHE A 588 13.14 -17.32 -4.06
C PHE A 588 14.37 -17.98 -4.70
N PHE A 589 15.43 -18.22 -3.95
CA PHE A 589 16.58 -18.98 -4.45
C PHE A 589 16.19 -20.43 -4.80
N ASP A 590 15.31 -21.03 -4.00
CA ASP A 590 14.73 -22.35 -4.26
C ASP A 590 13.98 -22.38 -5.60
N SER A 591 13.17 -21.34 -5.89
CA SER A 591 12.45 -21.25 -7.17
C SER A 591 13.34 -21.03 -8.40
N ILE A 592 14.55 -20.47 -8.22
CA ILE A 592 15.56 -20.40 -9.28
C ILE A 592 16.09 -21.81 -9.59
N ILE A 593 16.37 -22.61 -8.56
CA ILE A 593 16.90 -23.96 -8.72
C ILE A 593 15.84 -24.92 -9.26
N SER A 594 14.58 -24.79 -8.81
CA SER A 594 13.47 -25.62 -9.29
C SER A 594 13.03 -25.31 -10.72
N GLY A 595 13.55 -24.23 -11.31
CA GLY A 595 13.22 -23.80 -12.68
C GLY A 595 11.95 -22.95 -12.80
N GLU A 596 11.30 -22.64 -11.68
CA GLU A 596 10.06 -21.83 -11.63
C GLU A 596 10.32 -20.32 -11.81
N ALA A 597 11.55 -19.84 -11.62
CA ALA A 597 11.86 -18.41 -11.74
C ALA A 597 11.51 -17.81 -13.12
N LEU A 598 11.60 -18.58 -14.21
CA LEU A 598 11.25 -18.11 -15.55
C LEU A 598 9.73 -17.91 -15.72
N SER A 599 8.90 -18.78 -15.15
CA SER A 599 7.44 -18.60 -15.20
C SER A 599 7.02 -17.40 -14.36
N VAL A 600 7.70 -17.16 -13.21
CA VAL A 600 7.50 -15.96 -12.39
C VAL A 600 7.82 -14.69 -13.18
N LEU A 601 8.94 -14.64 -13.90
CA LEU A 601 9.32 -13.46 -14.68
C LEU A 601 8.42 -13.24 -15.90
N ALA A 602 8.11 -14.28 -16.67
CA ALA A 602 7.22 -14.21 -17.82
C ALA A 602 5.83 -13.68 -17.42
N ARG A 603 5.33 -14.11 -16.25
CA ARG A 603 4.09 -13.61 -15.66
C ARG A 603 4.14 -12.14 -15.28
N LYS A 604 5.23 -11.65 -14.67
CA LYS A 604 5.42 -10.21 -14.37
C LYS A 604 5.39 -9.35 -15.63
N ILE A 605 5.96 -9.87 -16.71
CA ILE A 605 5.90 -9.23 -18.02
C ILE A 605 4.46 -9.23 -18.56
N GLY A 606 3.73 -10.36 -18.43
CA GLY A 606 2.31 -10.46 -18.78
C GLY A 606 1.44 -9.41 -18.08
N MET A 607 1.57 -9.26 -16.76
CA MET A 607 0.82 -8.24 -16.00
C MET A 607 1.10 -6.81 -16.50
N ASN A 608 2.34 -6.50 -16.88
CA ASN A 608 2.66 -5.19 -17.46
C ASN A 608 2.03 -4.99 -18.85
N ILE A 609 1.95 -6.04 -19.66
CA ILE A 609 1.28 -6.00 -20.97
C ILE A 609 -0.21 -5.77 -20.78
N ASP A 610 -0.85 -6.49 -19.86
CA ASP A 610 -2.28 -6.34 -19.57
C ASP A 610 -2.61 -4.91 -19.10
N ILE A 611 -1.78 -4.34 -18.21
CA ILE A 611 -1.95 -2.94 -17.77
C ILE A 611 -1.82 -1.96 -18.96
N LEU A 612 -0.89 -2.20 -19.87
CA LEU A 612 -0.68 -1.34 -21.04
C LEU A 612 -1.85 -1.38 -22.01
N THR A 613 -2.48 -2.54 -22.22
CA THR A 613 -3.55 -2.75 -23.21
C THR A 613 -4.95 -2.42 -22.70
N GLN A 614 -5.12 -2.19 -21.39
CA GLN A 614 -6.41 -1.85 -20.79
C GLN A 614 -7.00 -0.49 -21.23
N SER A 615 -6.16 0.48 -21.61
CA SER A 615 -6.62 1.82 -22.01
C SER A 615 -5.75 2.44 -23.08
N TRP A 616 -6.36 3.29 -23.93
CA TRP A 616 -5.60 4.09 -24.88
C TRP A 616 -4.60 5.04 -24.17
N MET A 617 -4.92 5.49 -22.95
CA MET A 617 -4.05 6.36 -22.18
C MET A 617 -2.79 5.64 -21.70
N THR A 618 -2.92 4.37 -21.29
CA THR A 618 -1.78 3.53 -20.88
C THR A 618 -0.92 3.13 -22.08
N LEU A 619 -1.49 3.03 -23.29
CA LEU A 619 -0.73 2.83 -24.52
C LEU A 619 0.13 4.03 -24.91
N VAL A 620 -0.33 5.26 -24.64
CA VAL A 620 0.43 6.50 -24.95
C VAL A 620 1.55 6.75 -23.93
N LEU A 621 1.39 6.26 -22.70
CA LEU A 621 2.31 6.50 -21.59
C LEU A 621 3.79 6.12 -21.88
N PRO A 622 4.12 4.96 -22.48
CA PRO A 622 5.48 4.65 -22.91
C PRO A 622 6.09 5.70 -23.85
N LEU A 623 5.30 6.22 -24.80
CA LEU A 623 5.76 7.25 -25.74
C LEU A 623 6.07 8.56 -25.00
N VAL A 624 5.25 8.93 -24.02
CA VAL A 624 5.49 10.11 -23.16
C VAL A 624 6.77 9.92 -22.34
N ILE A 625 6.96 8.76 -21.71
CA ILE A 625 8.16 8.44 -20.93
C ILE A 625 9.42 8.53 -21.80
N ILE A 626 9.39 7.89 -22.98
CA ILE A 626 10.49 7.93 -23.95
C ILE A 626 10.75 9.38 -24.38
N GLY A 627 9.69 10.15 -24.67
CA GLY A 627 9.80 11.57 -25.03
C GLY A 627 10.45 12.42 -23.94
N VAL A 628 10.05 12.26 -22.68
CA VAL A 628 10.62 12.98 -21.54
C VAL A 628 12.10 12.65 -21.35
N PHE A 629 12.48 11.37 -21.43
CA PHE A 629 13.88 10.98 -21.30
C PHE A 629 14.71 11.38 -22.51
N TRP A 630 14.15 11.33 -23.72
CA TRP A 630 14.83 11.79 -24.92
C TRP A 630 15.13 13.30 -24.83
N LEU A 631 14.13 14.07 -24.42
CA LEU A 631 14.26 15.50 -24.14
C LEU A 631 15.34 15.78 -23.07
N ALA A 632 15.34 15.00 -21.98
CA ALA A 632 16.30 15.16 -20.90
C ALA A 632 17.73 14.77 -21.32
N LEU A 633 17.92 13.70 -22.10
CA LEU A 633 19.24 13.16 -22.44
C LEU A 633 19.89 13.85 -23.65
N GLU A 634 19.08 14.40 -24.55
CA GLU A 634 19.51 15.12 -25.75
C GLU A 634 18.91 16.53 -25.84
N PRO A 635 19.09 17.40 -24.82
CA PRO A 635 18.45 18.71 -24.76
C PRO A 635 18.81 19.62 -25.95
N GLN A 636 19.99 19.42 -26.55
CA GLN A 636 20.46 20.18 -27.71
C GLN A 636 19.57 20.00 -28.95
N ARG A 637 18.99 18.80 -29.17
CA ARG A 637 18.10 18.54 -30.31
C ARG A 637 16.78 19.30 -30.22
N PHE A 638 16.37 19.63 -28.99
CA PHE A 638 15.10 20.29 -28.68
C PHE A 638 15.26 21.77 -28.33
N SER A 639 16.44 22.35 -28.59
CA SER A 639 16.78 23.74 -28.25
C SER A 639 16.64 24.07 -26.75
N LEU A 640 16.83 23.09 -25.86
CA LEU A 640 16.80 23.26 -24.41
C LEU A 640 18.15 23.74 -23.87
N GLN A 641 18.38 25.04 -23.98
CA GLN A 641 19.66 25.66 -23.66
C GLN A 641 19.96 25.63 -22.14
N GLY A 642 18.95 25.73 -21.29
CA GLY A 642 19.12 25.76 -19.83
C GLY A 642 19.58 24.41 -19.30
N MET A 643 18.95 23.33 -19.78
CA MET A 643 19.37 21.97 -19.52
C MET A 643 20.79 21.68 -20.02
N THR A 644 21.12 22.15 -21.23
CA THR A 644 22.47 22.00 -21.78
C THR A 644 23.51 22.68 -20.88
N GLU A 645 23.23 23.92 -20.45
CA GLU A 645 24.10 24.66 -19.54
C GLU A 645 24.20 24.02 -18.15
N ALA A 646 23.09 23.47 -17.63
CA ALA A 646 23.07 22.74 -16.37
C ALA A 646 24.00 21.51 -16.43
N TYR A 647 23.99 20.75 -17.52
CA TYR A 647 24.90 19.61 -17.70
C TYR A 647 26.36 20.00 -17.82
N HIS A 648 26.68 21.17 -18.38
CA HIS A 648 28.05 21.68 -18.40
C HIS A 648 28.51 22.12 -17.01
N ARG A 649 27.62 22.72 -16.21
CA ARG A 649 27.97 23.32 -14.91
C ARG A 649 27.93 22.35 -13.74
N ILE A 650 27.16 21.27 -13.83
CA ILE A 650 26.93 20.35 -12.73
C ILE A 650 27.53 18.99 -13.11
N PRO A 651 28.75 18.68 -12.62
CA PRO A 651 29.39 17.41 -12.89
C PRO A 651 28.50 16.25 -12.45
N LEU A 652 28.34 15.20 -13.26
CA LEU A 652 27.49 14.03 -12.96
C LEU A 652 25.97 14.21 -13.11
N LEU A 653 25.42 15.42 -13.37
CA LEU A 653 23.96 15.55 -13.53
C LEU A 653 23.44 14.72 -14.72
N ARG A 654 24.10 14.80 -15.88
CA ARG A 654 23.78 13.96 -17.04
C ARG A 654 23.92 12.46 -16.72
N ALA A 655 24.91 12.10 -15.90
CA ALA A 655 25.09 10.72 -15.48
C ALA A 655 24.00 10.23 -14.53
N GLY A 656 23.53 11.11 -13.64
CA GLY A 656 22.35 10.87 -12.79
C GLY A 656 21.11 10.64 -13.64
N MET A 657 20.90 11.45 -14.68
CA MET A 657 19.77 11.30 -15.61
C MET A 657 19.79 9.97 -16.39
N ILE A 658 20.96 9.55 -16.88
CA ILE A 658 21.13 8.23 -17.52
C ILE A 658 20.86 7.11 -16.53
N SER A 659 21.41 7.21 -15.32
CA SER A 659 21.23 6.22 -14.25
C SER A 659 19.77 6.11 -13.85
N LEU A 660 19.05 7.23 -13.83
CA LEU A 660 17.62 7.29 -13.58
C LEU A 660 16.81 6.59 -14.68
N ALA A 661 17.14 6.84 -15.96
CA ALA A 661 16.51 6.16 -17.08
C ALA A 661 16.70 4.63 -16.99
N ILE A 662 17.92 4.19 -16.67
CA ILE A 662 18.24 2.76 -16.45
C ILE A 662 17.43 2.23 -15.28
N LEU A 663 17.41 2.93 -14.14
CA LEU A 663 16.70 2.51 -12.93
C LEU A 663 15.20 2.31 -13.21
N LEU A 664 14.54 3.28 -13.85
CA LEU A 664 13.11 3.20 -14.12
C LEU A 664 12.79 2.14 -15.18
N GLY A 665 13.66 1.97 -16.19
CA GLY A 665 13.52 0.91 -17.18
C GLY A 665 13.64 -0.48 -16.57
N VAL A 666 14.66 -0.70 -15.73
CA VAL A 666 14.84 -1.96 -14.99
C VAL A 666 13.68 -2.19 -14.01
N GLY A 667 13.26 -1.13 -13.30
CA GLY A 667 12.11 -1.17 -12.40
C GLY A 667 10.79 -1.53 -13.10
N THR A 668 10.65 -1.16 -14.38
CA THR A 668 9.49 -1.54 -15.20
C THR A 668 9.44 -3.05 -15.45
N ILE A 669 10.60 -3.71 -15.57
CA ILE A 669 10.68 -5.14 -15.87
C ILE A 669 10.52 -5.98 -14.60
N ILE A 670 11.08 -5.52 -13.47
CA ILE A 670 11.18 -6.34 -12.25
C ILE A 670 9.91 -6.31 -11.38
N ASN A 671 9.10 -5.26 -11.45
CA ASN A 671 7.97 -5.04 -10.55
C ASN A 671 6.61 -5.43 -11.16
N ASP A 672 5.67 -5.84 -10.29
CA ASP A 672 4.35 -6.41 -10.66
C ASP A 672 3.37 -5.40 -11.27
N SER A 673 3.69 -4.10 -11.21
CA SER A 673 3.04 -3.02 -11.97
C SER A 673 4.09 -2.01 -12.44
N GLY A 674 5.10 -2.54 -13.12
CA GLY A 674 6.31 -1.84 -13.50
C GLY A 674 6.09 -0.57 -14.30
N ILE A 675 5.05 -0.47 -15.16
CA ILE A 675 4.80 0.77 -15.95
C ILE A 675 4.45 1.99 -15.08
N VAL A 676 3.93 1.76 -13.86
CA VAL A 676 3.64 2.84 -12.90
C VAL A 676 4.95 3.49 -12.43
N VAL A 677 6.05 2.74 -12.36
CA VAL A 677 7.35 3.21 -11.89
C VAL A 677 7.87 4.40 -12.72
N PRO A 678 8.06 4.30 -14.05
CA PRO A 678 8.48 5.44 -14.85
C PRO A 678 7.42 6.54 -14.91
N ALA A 679 6.12 6.21 -14.82
CA ALA A 679 5.04 7.20 -14.81
C ALA A 679 5.15 8.14 -13.59
N VAL A 680 5.30 7.58 -12.39
CA VAL A 680 5.54 8.38 -11.17
C VAL A 680 6.89 9.07 -11.23
N GLY A 681 7.90 8.43 -11.83
CA GLY A 681 9.21 9.05 -12.01
C GLY A 681 9.16 10.32 -12.84
N ILE A 682 8.40 10.35 -13.93
CA ILE A 682 8.23 11.55 -14.76
C ILE A 682 7.40 12.65 -14.07
N LEU A 683 6.48 12.31 -13.15
CA LEU A 683 5.75 13.30 -12.34
C LEU A 683 6.69 14.14 -11.48
N PHE A 684 7.76 13.54 -10.97
CA PHE A 684 8.80 14.27 -10.25
C PHE A 684 9.80 14.95 -11.19
N LEU A 685 10.18 14.27 -12.27
CA LEU A 685 11.25 14.72 -13.15
C LEU A 685 10.84 15.91 -14.04
N VAL A 686 9.63 15.91 -14.60
CA VAL A 686 9.17 16.97 -15.52
C VAL A 686 9.24 18.37 -14.87
N PRO A 687 8.73 18.58 -13.64
CA PRO A 687 8.87 19.87 -12.97
C PRO A 687 10.33 20.27 -12.70
N VAL A 688 11.20 19.30 -12.39
CA VAL A 688 12.64 19.53 -12.23
C VAL A 688 13.28 19.96 -13.56
N LEU A 689 12.93 19.33 -14.67
CA LEU A 689 13.41 19.71 -16.00
C LEU A 689 12.95 21.14 -16.36
N VAL A 690 11.70 21.49 -16.06
CA VAL A 690 11.20 22.86 -16.25
C VAL A 690 11.99 23.86 -15.41
N HIS A 691 12.27 23.55 -14.15
CA HIS A 691 13.08 24.40 -13.29
C HIS A 691 14.49 24.60 -13.83
N LEU A 692 15.16 23.51 -14.26
CA LEU A 692 16.51 23.56 -14.80
C LEU A 692 16.57 24.30 -16.14
N GLU A 693 15.56 24.14 -16.99
CA GLU A 693 15.47 24.86 -18.25
C GLU A 693 15.28 26.36 -18.01
N THR A 694 14.45 26.76 -17.06
CA THR A 694 14.16 28.18 -16.79
C THR A 694 15.22 28.90 -15.92
N PHE A 695 16.27 28.21 -15.52
CA PHE A 695 17.35 28.75 -14.70
C PHE A 695 18.34 29.62 -15.52
N GLU A 696 18.49 30.90 -15.16
CA GLU A 696 19.58 31.74 -15.66
C GLU A 696 20.68 31.91 -14.62
N THR A 697 21.91 32.08 -15.11
CA THR A 697 23.03 32.57 -14.31
C THR A 697 23.45 33.93 -14.82
N LYS A 698 23.66 34.87 -13.89
CA LYS A 698 24.10 36.28 -13.98
C LYS A 698 25.04 36.73 -15.12
N GLN A 699 25.63 35.86 -15.93
CA GLN A 699 26.55 36.21 -17.01
C GLN A 699 25.86 36.80 -18.26
N THR A 700 24.59 36.53 -18.51
CA THR A 700 23.87 37.07 -19.67
C THR A 700 23.44 38.53 -19.52
N ALA A 701 23.34 39.03 -18.28
CA ALA A 701 23.07 40.44 -17.99
C ALA A 701 24.27 41.35 -18.32
N ASP A 702 25.50 40.89 -18.03
CA ASP A 702 26.72 41.67 -18.31
C ASP A 702 27.09 41.69 -19.80
N SER A 703 26.79 40.63 -20.55
CA SER A 703 27.01 40.61 -22.00
C SER A 703 26.04 41.52 -22.75
N GLY A 704 24.80 41.69 -22.27
CA GLY A 704 23.83 42.61 -22.88
C GLY A 704 24.22 44.07 -22.70
N ALA A 705 24.71 44.44 -21.51
CA ALA A 705 25.18 45.79 -21.23
C ALA A 705 26.50 46.15 -21.92
N GLN A 706 27.37 45.17 -22.20
CA GLN A 706 28.63 45.43 -22.92
C GLN A 706 28.45 45.63 -24.43
N THR A 707 27.42 45.05 -25.05
CA THR A 707 27.14 45.29 -26.49
C THR A 707 26.52 46.65 -26.80
N GLU A 708 25.94 47.36 -25.82
CA GLU A 708 25.38 48.71 -26.03
C GLU A 708 26.40 49.84 -25.82
N CYS A 709 27.59 49.57 -25.26
CA CYS A 709 28.62 50.59 -25.01
C CYS A 709 29.73 50.66 -26.07
N SER A 710 29.62 49.97 -27.21
CA SER A 710 30.60 50.06 -28.29
C SER A 710 29.94 50.34 -29.65
N SER A 711 29.37 51.52 -29.80
CA SER A 711 29.29 52.21 -31.10
C SER A 711 30.25 53.40 -31.06
N PRO A 712 31.34 53.43 -31.83
CA PRO A 712 32.05 54.67 -32.09
C PRO A 712 31.25 55.52 -33.11
N ALA A 713 31.60 56.81 -33.12
CA ALA A 713 31.00 57.91 -33.89
C ALA A 713 30.75 57.65 -35.38
#